data_AF-A0A158QDQ8-F1
#
_entry.id   AF-A0A158QDQ8-F1
#
_cell.length_a   1.000
_cell.length_b   1.000
_cell.length_c   1.000
_cell.angle_alpha   90.00
_cell.angle_beta   90.00
_cell.angle_gamma   90.00
#
_symmetry.space_group_name_H-M   'P 1'
#
loop_
_entity.id
_entity.type
_entity.pdbx_description
1 polymer ?
#
loop_
_entity_poly.entity_id
_entity_poly.type
_entity_poly.pdbx_seq_one_letter_code
_entity_poly.pdbx_strand_id
1 'polypeptide(L)'
;MEANRDAALLCRDRAVKHFQQGKKAEALRFAKKAKSLYPDIDIPDFMFHADNEDNDTFVRRRRSVSQPRHENVHEETQNRRERSEERNFTKAQVEAVRRVMACKNLYEVLGVSKDASEDDIKRAYKSLARKFHPDKNKAPGATEAFKKIGSAFNVLTDFTKRRRYDQFGTVDEERPTVAQRHENIYTFDANGGIDAEFINMFFTGAFPFSQNVRYQRHHAQHHESNDNNYFAYVQILPLLILFGLSFFSNFLVKDPVFSLQRTTKYSVERFTQAHNLPYYVKETFSRDYDGSLRYVESQVLEQHIYALRDKCFKERAQMPMLTGIRTRLTGGLRYASTAIMPSQRLWRSFLYVPGDQEKKISKIAQLCNADEISPAIPDIVVLDCEDAVSAENKSFYLPFIRRFIHFSLKAKARKTISNTLQARSFDKYRMCLQRCVSLRINSPSTGLAANDLYLTLSIAVETMKENGKLWPGPDYISVPKIESIADLLWVESQVMKIFQKHDVKTIPNMALIGMVESPSCLVNVKELCLAAKKSLKLPLVALVFGSDDYCASLAIPNSKGKQETLFARQYLVTMCRAYGLAALDMVETNLHDMDLFRENCDFGAQLGYDGKQLIHPGQIEPANTAFAPSEERIEWAKAVVEAAAAQTISTSSAIPPGPASTFDGSALNAGAFAFRGHMVDRPTVKQAERVVALAKLMHGL
;
A
#
# COMPACT_ATOMS: atom_id res chain seq x y z
N MET A 1 -0.39 6.97 -22.36
CA MET A 1 0.20 7.50 -23.62
C MET A 1 1.69 7.16 -23.81
N GLU A 2 2.39 6.67 -22.77
CA GLU A 2 3.85 6.39 -22.83
C GLU A 2 4.25 5.05 -23.47
N ALA A 3 3.33 4.08 -23.59
CA ALA A 3 3.63 2.74 -24.12
C ALA A 3 4.13 2.74 -25.59
N ASN A 4 3.86 3.80 -26.36
CA ASN A 4 4.30 3.93 -27.75
C ASN A 4 5.59 4.76 -27.90
N ARG A 5 6.13 5.33 -26.80
CA ARG A 5 7.31 6.21 -26.84
C ARG A 5 8.58 5.46 -27.22
N ASP A 6 8.79 4.27 -26.66
CA ASP A 6 9.99 3.46 -26.95
C ASP A 6 9.98 2.92 -28.39
N ALA A 7 8.79 2.54 -28.88
CA ALA A 7 8.60 2.15 -30.28
C ALA A 7 8.84 3.32 -31.26
N ALA A 8 8.43 4.53 -30.86
CA ALA A 8 8.68 5.75 -31.64
C ALA A 8 10.16 6.15 -31.65
N LEU A 9 10.88 6.02 -30.52
CA LEU A 9 12.33 6.23 -30.43
C LEU A 9 13.10 5.24 -31.31
N LEU A 10 12.72 3.96 -31.29
CA LEU A 10 13.33 2.95 -32.16
C LEU A 10 13.10 3.25 -33.66
N CYS A 11 11.91 3.76 -34.01
CA CYS A 11 11.63 4.20 -35.38
C CYS A 11 12.45 5.43 -35.77
N ARG A 12 12.64 6.39 -34.86
CA ARG A 12 13.52 7.55 -35.07
C ARG A 12 14.97 7.13 -35.31
N ASP A 13 15.51 6.26 -34.47
CA ASP A 13 16.91 5.82 -34.58
C ASP A 13 17.17 5.05 -35.87
N ARG A 14 16.20 4.24 -36.31
CA ARG A 14 16.23 3.60 -37.64
C ARG A 14 16.18 4.64 -38.76
N ALA A 15 15.34 5.66 -38.65
CA ALA A 15 15.26 6.73 -39.66
C ALA A 15 16.62 7.45 -39.83
N VAL A 16 17.30 7.78 -38.72
CA VAL A 16 18.65 8.38 -38.74
C VAL A 16 19.68 7.46 -39.38
N LYS A 17 19.64 6.16 -39.06
CA LYS A 17 20.55 5.16 -39.63
C LYS A 17 20.37 5.00 -41.15
N HIS A 18 19.14 4.93 -41.65
CA HIS A 18 18.86 4.86 -43.09
C HIS A 18 19.27 6.15 -43.82
N PHE A 19 19.14 7.31 -43.15
CA PHE A 19 19.59 8.59 -43.69
C PHE A 19 21.12 8.65 -43.85
N GLN A 20 21.86 8.21 -42.82
CA GLN A 20 23.33 8.11 -42.89
C GLN A 20 23.83 7.15 -43.97
N GLN A 21 23.01 6.16 -44.34
CA GLN A 21 23.29 5.19 -45.41
C GLN A 21 22.85 5.68 -46.80
N GLY A 22 22.40 6.93 -46.94
CA GLY A 22 21.95 7.51 -48.22
C GLY A 22 20.57 7.03 -48.69
N LYS A 23 19.86 6.20 -47.91
CA LYS A 23 18.53 5.65 -48.26
C LYS A 23 17.41 6.59 -47.80
N LYS A 24 17.28 7.73 -48.50
CA LYS A 24 16.40 8.86 -48.14
C LYS A 24 14.91 8.48 -48.04
N ALA A 25 14.38 7.70 -48.99
CA ALA A 25 12.96 7.30 -49.01
C ALA A 25 12.57 6.41 -47.80
N GLU A 26 13.46 5.50 -47.39
CA GLU A 26 13.24 4.63 -46.23
C GLU A 26 13.33 5.42 -44.93
N ALA A 27 14.28 6.35 -44.83
CA ALA A 27 14.43 7.25 -43.70
C ALA A 27 13.16 8.09 -43.47
N LEU A 28 12.58 8.67 -44.54
CA LEU A 28 11.35 9.45 -44.45
C LEU A 28 10.15 8.61 -44.00
N ARG A 29 10.07 7.35 -44.44
CA ARG A 29 9.00 6.42 -44.03
C ARG A 29 9.06 6.12 -42.53
N PHE A 30 10.25 5.88 -41.99
CA PHE A 30 10.42 5.64 -40.55
C PHE A 30 10.22 6.90 -39.70
N ALA A 31 10.62 8.08 -40.20
CA ALA A 31 10.36 9.35 -39.54
C ALA A 31 8.86 9.68 -39.45
N LYS A 32 8.10 9.51 -40.54
CA LYS A 32 6.63 9.66 -40.54
C LYS A 32 5.96 8.67 -39.58
N LYS A 33 6.45 7.43 -39.53
CA LYS A 33 5.95 6.40 -38.62
C LYS A 33 6.23 6.75 -37.15
N ALA A 34 7.40 7.30 -36.83
CA ALA A 34 7.72 7.76 -35.48
C ALA A 34 6.78 8.89 -35.01
N LYS A 35 6.53 9.89 -35.87
CA LYS A 35 5.62 11.01 -35.57
C LYS A 35 4.15 10.59 -35.47
N SER A 36 3.74 9.56 -36.22
CA SER A 36 2.40 8.96 -36.10
C SER A 36 2.23 8.15 -34.81
N LEU A 37 3.30 7.56 -34.26
CA LEU A 37 3.27 6.80 -33.02
C LEU A 37 3.35 7.70 -31.78
N TYR A 38 4.07 8.82 -31.89
CA TYR A 38 4.19 9.83 -30.84
C TYR A 38 4.37 11.22 -31.47
N PRO A 39 3.33 12.08 -31.51
CA PRO A 39 3.36 13.36 -32.23
C PRO A 39 4.43 14.36 -31.75
N ASP A 40 4.74 14.35 -30.45
CA ASP A 40 5.69 15.26 -29.79
C ASP A 40 7.14 14.75 -29.83
N ILE A 41 7.46 13.76 -30.68
CA ILE A 41 8.81 13.22 -30.78
C ILE A 41 9.73 14.16 -31.58
N ASP A 42 10.86 14.51 -30.99
CA ASP A 42 11.87 15.37 -31.61
C ASP A 42 12.57 14.63 -32.77
N ILE A 43 12.32 15.08 -34.00
CA ILE A 43 12.94 14.58 -35.24
C ILE A 43 13.58 15.78 -35.93
N PRO A 44 14.87 15.73 -36.29
CA PRO A 44 15.53 16.86 -36.93
C PRO A 44 14.84 17.31 -38.23
N ASP A 45 14.54 18.61 -38.33
CA ASP A 45 13.73 19.19 -39.42
C ASP A 45 14.30 18.94 -40.84
N PHE A 46 15.61 18.80 -40.97
CA PHE A 46 16.26 18.52 -42.26
C PHE A 46 15.84 17.17 -42.88
N MET A 47 15.26 16.26 -42.09
CA MET A 47 14.75 14.96 -42.59
C MET A 47 13.44 15.09 -43.39
N PHE A 48 12.74 16.22 -43.30
CA PHE A 48 11.51 16.50 -44.05
C PHE A 48 11.74 17.41 -45.27
N HIS A 49 12.95 17.94 -45.45
CA HIS A 49 13.31 18.86 -46.55
C HIS A 49 14.05 18.18 -47.73
N ALA A 50 14.01 16.85 -47.83
CA ALA A 50 14.76 16.09 -48.83
C ALA A 50 14.04 15.85 -50.17
N ASP A 51 13.13 16.74 -50.59
CA ASP A 51 12.41 16.68 -51.88
C ASP A 51 12.48 18.02 -52.66
N ASN A 52 13.63 18.71 -52.65
CA ASN A 52 13.77 19.99 -53.37
C ASN A 52 14.95 20.06 -54.37
N GLU A 53 15.44 18.92 -54.85
CA GLU A 53 16.26 18.88 -56.06
C GLU A 53 15.77 17.73 -56.93
N ASP A 54 15.49 18.03 -58.20
CA ASP A 54 14.97 17.17 -59.27
C ASP A 54 13.45 16.94 -59.33
N ASN A 55 12.73 17.97 -59.79
CA ASN A 55 11.73 17.79 -60.85
C ASN A 55 11.33 19.13 -61.49
N ASP A 56 12.27 19.70 -62.24
CA ASP A 56 11.96 20.64 -63.31
C ASP A 56 11.77 19.83 -64.60
N THR A 57 10.54 19.45 -64.89
CA THR A 57 9.98 19.20 -66.24
C THR A 57 8.59 18.61 -66.10
N PHE A 58 7.56 19.45 -66.04
CA PHE A 58 6.33 19.30 -66.83
C PHE A 58 5.40 20.49 -66.55
N VAL A 59 5.74 21.64 -67.14
CA VAL A 59 4.80 22.74 -67.32
C VAL A 59 3.96 22.42 -68.55
N ARG A 60 2.66 22.15 -68.39
CA ARG A 60 1.58 22.81 -69.17
C ARG A 60 0.18 22.27 -68.89
N ARG A 61 -0.76 23.24 -68.84
CA ARG A 61 -2.24 23.18 -68.78
C ARG A 61 -2.78 22.90 -67.37
N ARG A 62 -3.64 23.74 -66.77
CA ARG A 62 -4.41 24.91 -67.26
C ARG A 62 -4.82 25.74 -66.04
N ARG A 63 -4.71 27.07 -66.18
CA ARG A 63 -5.35 28.12 -65.38
C ARG A 63 -6.89 27.90 -65.34
N SER A 64 -7.53 28.00 -64.17
CA SER A 64 -8.19 29.17 -63.57
C SER A 64 -9.71 29.09 -63.69
N VAL A 65 -10.44 29.31 -62.59
CA VAL A 65 -11.40 30.43 -62.42
C VAL A 65 -11.79 30.47 -60.94
N SER A 66 -11.77 31.68 -60.39
CA SER A 66 -12.16 32.06 -59.04
C SER A 66 -13.53 32.77 -59.03
N GLN A 67 -14.18 32.72 -57.86
CA GLN A 67 -15.23 33.62 -57.30
C GLN A 67 -16.72 33.22 -57.49
N PRO A 68 -17.65 33.82 -56.71
CA PRO A 68 -17.82 33.68 -55.25
C PRO A 68 -19.32 33.49 -54.88
N ARG A 69 -19.69 33.21 -53.61
CA ARG A 69 -20.82 33.86 -52.88
C ARG A 69 -21.16 33.19 -51.54
N HIS A 70 -21.65 34.08 -50.68
CA HIS A 70 -22.18 33.93 -49.34
C HIS A 70 -23.45 33.05 -49.23
N GLU A 71 -23.66 32.60 -47.99
CA GLU A 71 -24.94 32.41 -47.27
C GLU A 71 -25.74 31.10 -47.35
N ASN A 72 -25.91 30.55 -46.12
CA ASN A 72 -27.07 29.92 -45.52
C ASN A 72 -27.64 28.65 -46.15
N VAL A 73 -27.30 27.49 -45.56
CA VAL A 73 -28.28 26.46 -45.13
C VAL A 73 -27.70 25.70 -43.92
N HIS A 74 -28.01 26.18 -42.72
CA HIS A 74 -28.22 25.32 -41.56
C HIS A 74 -29.57 24.61 -41.77
N GLU A 75 -29.74 23.42 -41.18
CA GLU A 75 -30.98 22.62 -41.19
C GLU A 75 -31.28 21.80 -42.46
N GLU A 76 -30.42 20.82 -42.76
CA GLU A 76 -30.93 19.55 -43.37
C GLU A 76 -29.91 18.40 -43.33
N THR A 77 -28.64 18.68 -43.06
CA THR A 77 -27.57 17.65 -43.07
C THR A 77 -27.40 16.89 -41.74
N GLN A 78 -28.16 17.26 -40.70
CA GLN A 78 -28.02 16.66 -39.37
C GLN A 78 -28.78 15.32 -39.26
N ASN A 79 -29.86 15.13 -40.02
CA ASN A 79 -30.68 13.91 -39.94
C ASN A 79 -30.23 12.77 -40.88
N ARG A 80 -29.17 12.96 -41.68
CA ARG A 80 -28.60 11.93 -42.56
C ARG A 80 -27.22 11.43 -42.13
N ARG A 81 -26.63 12.02 -41.09
CA ARG A 81 -25.35 11.58 -40.49
C ARG A 81 -25.52 10.71 -39.25
N GLU A 82 -26.71 10.59 -38.69
CA GLU A 82 -26.99 9.75 -37.52
C GLU A 82 -27.36 8.29 -37.86
N ARG A 83 -27.19 7.85 -39.12
CA ARG A 83 -27.57 6.49 -39.55
C ARG A 83 -26.48 5.71 -40.31
N SER A 84 -25.20 6.06 -40.10
CA SER A 84 -24.09 5.34 -40.75
C SER A 84 -22.84 5.13 -39.89
N GLU A 85 -22.96 5.15 -38.56
CA GLU A 85 -21.89 4.69 -37.64
C GLU A 85 -22.20 3.36 -36.93
N GLU A 86 -23.22 2.64 -37.37
CA GLU A 86 -23.50 1.30 -36.85
C GLU A 86 -23.01 0.21 -37.80
N ARG A 87 -21.92 -0.45 -37.37
CA ARG A 87 -21.63 -1.91 -37.35
C ARG A 87 -20.20 -2.24 -37.76
N ASN A 88 -19.26 -2.13 -36.81
CA ASN A 88 -17.92 -2.75 -36.89
C ASN A 88 -17.96 -4.27 -36.69
N PHE A 89 -18.90 -4.97 -37.34
CA PHE A 89 -18.97 -6.42 -37.32
C PHE A 89 -19.63 -6.96 -38.60
N THR A 90 -19.11 -8.07 -39.10
CA THR A 90 -19.64 -8.74 -40.29
C THR A 90 -20.86 -9.60 -39.92
N LYS A 91 -21.80 -9.79 -40.86
CA LYS A 91 -22.94 -10.71 -40.66
C LYS A 91 -22.48 -12.13 -40.29
N ALA A 92 -21.33 -12.56 -40.83
CA ALA A 92 -20.70 -13.84 -40.49
C ALA A 92 -20.24 -13.92 -39.02
N GLN A 93 -19.79 -12.81 -38.41
CA GLN A 93 -19.39 -12.77 -36.99
C GLN A 93 -20.60 -12.91 -36.07
N VAL A 94 -21.74 -12.28 -36.40
CA VAL A 94 -22.98 -12.41 -35.64
C VAL A 94 -23.51 -13.84 -35.71
N GLU A 95 -23.48 -14.45 -36.89
CA GLU A 95 -23.89 -15.84 -37.08
C GLU A 95 -22.98 -16.82 -36.32
N ALA A 96 -21.66 -16.56 -36.31
CA ALA A 96 -20.70 -17.36 -35.55
C ALA A 96 -20.95 -17.29 -34.04
N VAL A 97 -21.24 -16.09 -33.50
CA VAL A 97 -21.61 -15.93 -32.08
C VAL A 97 -22.92 -16.66 -31.77
N ARG A 98 -23.93 -16.54 -32.63
CA ARG A 98 -25.22 -17.21 -32.46
C ARG A 98 -25.07 -18.74 -32.43
N ARG A 99 -24.19 -19.31 -33.26
CA ARG A 99 -23.89 -20.75 -33.27
C ARG A 99 -23.29 -21.24 -31.96
N VAL A 100 -22.27 -20.55 -31.44
CA VAL A 100 -21.62 -20.92 -30.15
C VAL A 100 -22.60 -20.81 -28.98
N MET A 101 -23.46 -19.80 -29.00
CA MET A 101 -24.50 -19.64 -27.98
C MET A 101 -25.57 -20.73 -28.05
N ALA A 102 -25.89 -21.24 -29.25
CA ALA A 102 -26.86 -22.31 -29.47
C ALA A 102 -26.35 -23.73 -29.12
N CYS A 103 -25.04 -23.95 -29.04
CA CYS A 103 -24.46 -25.25 -28.66
C CYS A 103 -24.84 -25.63 -27.22
N LYS A 104 -25.31 -26.87 -27.03
CA LYS A 104 -25.76 -27.38 -25.71
C LYS A 104 -24.63 -28.11 -24.96
N ASN A 105 -23.72 -28.74 -25.69
CA ASN A 105 -22.63 -29.55 -25.11
C ASN A 105 -21.27 -28.83 -25.18
N LEU A 106 -20.38 -29.08 -24.22
CA LEU A 106 -19.06 -28.44 -24.18
C LEU A 106 -18.15 -28.84 -25.34
N TYR A 107 -18.28 -30.08 -25.83
CA TYR A 107 -17.56 -30.57 -27.01
C TYR A 107 -18.00 -29.85 -28.30
N GLU A 108 -19.30 -29.58 -28.43
CA GLU A 108 -19.87 -28.83 -29.55
C GLU A 108 -19.44 -27.35 -29.51
N VAL A 109 -19.34 -26.77 -28.31
CA VAL A 109 -18.85 -25.39 -28.12
C VAL A 109 -17.41 -25.24 -28.64
N LEU A 110 -16.55 -26.24 -28.45
CA LEU A 110 -15.19 -26.25 -28.98
C LEU A 110 -15.09 -26.82 -30.41
N GLY A 111 -16.16 -27.44 -30.92
CA GLY A 111 -16.20 -28.06 -32.25
C GLY A 111 -15.31 -29.31 -32.37
N VAL A 112 -15.17 -30.08 -31.29
CA VAL A 112 -14.33 -31.29 -31.21
C VAL A 112 -15.16 -32.53 -30.88
N SER A 113 -14.68 -33.71 -31.27
CA SER A 113 -15.32 -34.99 -30.91
C SER A 113 -15.12 -35.32 -29.43
N LYS A 114 -15.99 -36.15 -28.86
CA LYS A 114 -15.86 -36.65 -27.48
C LYS A 114 -14.58 -37.47 -27.28
N ASP A 115 -14.06 -38.10 -28.34
CA ASP A 115 -12.81 -38.87 -28.34
C ASP A 115 -11.57 -38.00 -28.63
N ALA A 116 -11.71 -36.67 -28.72
CA ALA A 116 -10.60 -35.78 -29.04
C ALA A 116 -9.50 -35.82 -27.97
N SER A 117 -8.25 -35.84 -28.42
CA SER A 117 -7.08 -35.77 -27.55
C SER A 117 -6.97 -34.38 -26.90
N GLU A 118 -6.23 -34.28 -25.79
CA GLU A 118 -6.02 -33.00 -25.10
C GLU A 118 -5.37 -31.96 -26.03
N ASP A 119 -4.50 -32.39 -26.94
CA ASP A 119 -3.86 -31.53 -27.93
C ASP A 119 -4.84 -31.02 -28.98
N ASP A 120 -5.83 -31.82 -29.38
CA ASP A 120 -6.92 -31.39 -30.26
C ASP A 120 -7.79 -30.31 -29.62
N ILE A 121 -8.10 -30.48 -28.33
CA ILE A 121 -8.88 -29.52 -27.53
C ILE A 121 -8.14 -28.18 -27.41
N LYS A 122 -6.82 -28.21 -27.12
CA LYS A 122 -5.97 -27.02 -27.06
C LYS A 122 -5.87 -26.30 -28.41
N ARG A 123 -5.75 -27.05 -29.52
CA ARG A 123 -5.71 -26.48 -30.88
C ARG A 123 -7.03 -25.82 -31.26
N ALA A 124 -8.16 -26.47 -30.96
CA ALA A 124 -9.49 -25.93 -31.21
C ALA A 124 -9.75 -24.65 -30.41
N TYR A 125 -9.42 -24.64 -29.12
CA TYR A 125 -9.51 -23.46 -28.26
C TYR A 125 -8.69 -22.28 -28.80
N LYS A 126 -7.42 -22.51 -29.18
CA LYS A 126 -6.55 -21.44 -29.71
C LYS A 126 -7.10 -20.81 -31.00
N SER A 127 -7.71 -21.62 -31.86
CA SER A 127 -8.39 -21.16 -33.08
C SER A 127 -9.63 -20.32 -32.78
N LEU A 128 -10.47 -20.76 -31.84
CA LEU A 128 -11.70 -20.08 -31.44
C LEU A 128 -11.43 -18.80 -30.64
N ALA A 129 -10.51 -18.84 -29.67
CA ALA A 129 -10.12 -17.67 -28.87
C ALA A 129 -9.62 -16.51 -29.77
N ARG A 130 -8.90 -16.82 -30.85
CA ARG A 130 -8.44 -15.80 -31.82
C ARG A 130 -9.59 -15.21 -32.65
N LYS A 131 -10.64 -15.98 -32.92
CA LYS A 131 -11.82 -15.56 -33.70
C LYS A 131 -12.85 -14.78 -32.87
N PHE A 132 -12.97 -15.10 -31.58
CA PHE A 132 -13.96 -14.53 -30.66
C PHE A 132 -13.36 -13.55 -29.65
N HIS A 133 -12.08 -13.19 -29.79
CA HIS A 133 -11.44 -12.20 -28.93
C HIS A 133 -12.18 -10.85 -28.99
N PRO A 134 -12.50 -10.20 -27.85
CA PRO A 134 -13.31 -8.98 -27.80
C PRO A 134 -12.70 -7.80 -28.59
N ASP A 135 -11.37 -7.74 -28.71
CA ASP A 135 -10.71 -6.72 -29.53
C ASP A 135 -10.92 -6.89 -31.05
N LYS A 136 -11.15 -8.12 -31.52
CA LYS A 136 -11.26 -8.46 -32.95
C LYS A 136 -12.68 -8.74 -33.41
N ASN A 137 -13.57 -9.13 -32.49
CA ASN A 137 -14.97 -9.39 -32.76
C ASN A 137 -15.85 -8.56 -31.81
N LYS A 138 -16.36 -7.43 -32.33
CA LYS A 138 -17.27 -6.52 -31.60
C LYS A 138 -18.75 -6.84 -31.84
N ALA A 139 -19.08 -8.05 -32.32
CA ALA A 139 -20.47 -8.47 -32.50
C ALA A 139 -21.19 -8.59 -31.15
N PRO A 140 -22.50 -8.28 -31.09
CA PRO A 140 -23.29 -8.44 -29.87
C PRO A 140 -23.25 -9.91 -29.40
N GLY A 141 -22.89 -10.13 -28.13
CA GLY A 141 -22.74 -11.47 -27.53
C GLY A 141 -21.35 -12.12 -27.71
N ALA A 142 -20.37 -11.46 -28.38
CA ALA A 142 -19.03 -12.02 -28.58
C ALA A 142 -18.29 -12.31 -27.26
N THR A 143 -18.42 -11.42 -26.26
CA THR A 143 -17.84 -11.60 -24.92
C THR A 143 -18.42 -12.82 -24.18
N GLU A 144 -19.72 -13.07 -24.33
CA GLU A 144 -20.40 -14.22 -23.71
C GLU A 144 -20.00 -15.52 -24.40
N ALA A 145 -19.97 -15.53 -25.74
CA ALA A 145 -19.46 -16.66 -26.51
C ALA A 145 -18.00 -16.99 -26.15
N PHE A 146 -17.15 -15.96 -25.95
CA PHE A 146 -15.77 -16.14 -25.52
C PHE A 146 -15.66 -16.76 -24.13
N LYS A 147 -16.47 -16.30 -23.16
CA LYS A 147 -16.57 -16.91 -21.82
C LYS A 147 -17.01 -18.37 -21.89
N LYS A 148 -18.00 -18.69 -22.72
CA LYS A 148 -18.51 -20.06 -22.91
C LYS A 148 -17.44 -21.00 -23.50
N ILE A 149 -16.66 -20.51 -24.47
CA ILE A 149 -15.51 -21.23 -25.05
C ILE A 149 -14.42 -21.47 -23.99
N GLY A 150 -14.11 -20.47 -23.16
CA GLY A 150 -13.14 -20.61 -22.07
C GLY A 150 -13.58 -21.62 -21.00
N SER A 151 -14.86 -21.60 -20.62
CA SER A 151 -15.43 -22.57 -19.67
C SER A 151 -15.35 -24.00 -20.21
N ALA A 152 -15.71 -24.21 -21.48
CA ALA A 152 -15.59 -25.52 -22.14
C ALA A 152 -14.13 -26.02 -22.16
N PHE A 153 -13.17 -25.15 -22.45
CA PHE A 153 -11.76 -25.51 -22.43
C PHE A 153 -11.26 -25.92 -21.03
N ASN A 154 -11.64 -25.18 -19.99
CA ASN A 154 -11.23 -25.47 -18.61
C ASN A 154 -11.75 -26.82 -18.11
N VAL A 155 -12.98 -27.18 -18.49
CA VAL A 155 -13.60 -28.45 -18.08
C VAL A 155 -13.05 -29.63 -18.89
N LEU A 156 -12.85 -29.45 -20.20
CA LEU A 156 -12.42 -30.54 -21.09
C LEU A 156 -10.90 -30.80 -21.08
N THR A 157 -10.09 -29.87 -20.57
CA THR A 157 -8.63 -30.07 -20.42
C THR A 157 -8.27 -30.83 -19.14
N ASP A 158 -9.05 -30.69 -18.07
CA ASP A 158 -8.82 -31.39 -16.80
C ASP A 158 -9.46 -32.79 -16.84
N PHE A 159 -8.63 -33.82 -16.65
CA PHE A 159 -9.07 -35.22 -16.71
C PHE A 159 -10.20 -35.54 -15.73
N THR A 160 -10.15 -35.00 -14.51
CA THR A 160 -11.14 -35.26 -13.46
C THR A 160 -12.45 -34.55 -13.78
N LYS A 161 -12.38 -33.30 -14.26
CA LYS A 161 -13.57 -32.50 -14.62
C LYS A 161 -14.23 -33.00 -15.91
N ARG A 162 -13.45 -33.38 -16.91
CA ARG A 162 -13.94 -34.00 -18.15
C ARG A 162 -14.69 -35.30 -17.85
N ARG A 163 -14.13 -36.16 -16.99
CA ARG A 163 -14.77 -37.41 -16.57
C ARG A 163 -16.09 -37.17 -15.85
N ARG A 164 -16.16 -36.19 -14.93
CA ARG A 164 -17.40 -35.82 -14.24
C ARG A 164 -18.44 -35.25 -15.21
N TYR A 165 -18.03 -34.37 -16.12
CA TYR A 165 -18.92 -33.83 -17.14
C TYR A 165 -19.47 -34.94 -18.06
N ASP A 166 -18.64 -35.90 -18.46
CA ASP A 166 -19.04 -37.03 -19.30
C ASP A 166 -20.00 -37.99 -18.58
N GLN A 167 -19.94 -38.05 -17.25
CA GLN A 167 -20.75 -38.94 -16.40
C GLN A 167 -22.09 -38.31 -15.99
N PHE A 168 -22.13 -36.99 -15.72
CA PHE A 168 -23.31 -36.32 -15.15
C PHE A 168 -23.95 -35.26 -16.06
N GLY A 169 -23.27 -34.83 -17.13
CA GLY A 169 -23.82 -33.91 -18.15
C GLY A 169 -23.95 -32.44 -17.73
N THR A 170 -23.74 -32.09 -16.46
CA THR A 170 -23.75 -30.72 -15.94
C THR A 170 -22.42 -30.36 -15.28
N VAL A 171 -22.04 -29.09 -15.38
CA VAL A 171 -20.94 -28.52 -14.59
C VAL A 171 -21.62 -27.72 -13.49
N ASP A 172 -21.77 -28.30 -12.31
CA ASP A 172 -22.34 -27.56 -11.18
C ASP A 172 -21.41 -26.38 -10.85
N GLU A 173 -21.94 -25.16 -11.00
CA GLU A 173 -21.33 -23.97 -10.42
C GLU A 173 -21.43 -24.10 -8.90
N GLU A 174 -20.28 -24.12 -8.22
CA GLU A 174 -20.21 -24.07 -6.75
C GLU A 174 -20.89 -22.79 -6.23
N ARG A 175 -22.15 -22.94 -5.80
CA ARG A 175 -22.79 -22.03 -4.84
C ARG A 175 -22.57 -22.59 -3.44
N PRO A 176 -22.09 -21.80 -2.46
CA PRO A 176 -21.97 -22.27 -1.10
C PRO A 176 -23.39 -22.41 -0.53
N THR A 177 -23.88 -23.65 -0.45
CA THR A 177 -25.12 -23.95 0.27
C THR A 177 -24.85 -24.99 1.35
N VAL A 178 -25.38 -24.64 2.51
CA VAL A 178 -25.29 -25.36 3.77
C VAL A 178 -25.95 -26.73 3.66
N ALA A 179 -25.26 -27.72 4.20
CA ALA A 179 -25.74 -29.03 4.63
C ALA A 179 -26.34 -29.98 3.57
N GLN A 180 -25.54 -30.98 3.19
CA GLN A 180 -26.04 -32.35 3.14
C GLN A 180 -24.91 -33.38 3.31
N ARG A 181 -25.15 -34.30 4.24
CA ARG A 181 -24.31 -35.43 4.64
C ARG A 181 -24.02 -36.34 3.44
N HIS A 182 -22.77 -36.79 3.29
CA HIS A 182 -22.46 -38.08 2.66
C HIS A 182 -21.35 -38.78 3.43
N GLU A 183 -21.56 -40.08 3.61
CA GLU A 183 -20.76 -41.03 4.39
C GLU A 183 -19.38 -41.30 3.78
N ASN A 184 -18.44 -41.65 4.66
CA ASN A 184 -17.02 -41.86 4.42
C ASN A 184 -16.70 -43.06 3.51
N ILE A 185 -15.71 -42.90 2.62
CA ILE A 185 -14.73 -43.96 2.29
C ILE A 185 -13.35 -43.31 2.18
N TYR A 186 -12.46 -43.60 3.15
CA TYR A 186 -11.05 -43.23 3.11
C TYR A 186 -10.25 -44.34 2.43
N THR A 187 -9.66 -44.05 1.27
CA THR A 187 -8.56 -44.85 0.70
C THR A 187 -7.23 -44.18 1.05
N PHE A 188 -6.42 -44.90 1.82
CA PHE A 188 -5.05 -44.53 2.18
C PHE A 188 -4.15 -44.71 0.95
N ASP A 189 -3.60 -43.61 0.41
CA ASP A 189 -2.58 -43.67 -0.65
C ASP A 189 -1.19 -43.41 -0.07
N ALA A 190 -0.23 -44.21 -0.52
CA ALA A 190 1.04 -44.50 0.13
C ALA A 190 2.16 -43.48 -0.17
N ASN A 191 1.85 -42.18 -0.13
CA ASN A 191 2.84 -41.10 -0.32
C ASN A 191 2.72 -39.98 0.73
N GLY A 192 2.92 -40.33 2.00
CA GLY A 192 3.64 -39.55 3.02
C GLY A 192 3.41 -38.03 3.19
N GLY A 193 2.23 -37.49 2.90
CA GLY A 193 1.87 -36.09 3.17
C GLY A 193 0.83 -35.97 4.29
N ILE A 194 1.03 -35.05 5.24
CA ILE A 194 0.01 -34.70 6.24
C ILE A 194 -0.91 -33.64 5.61
N ASP A 195 -2.18 -33.98 5.39
CA ASP A 195 -3.14 -33.09 4.74
C ASP A 195 -3.53 -31.89 5.62
N ALA A 196 -3.83 -30.76 4.97
CA ALA A 196 -4.27 -29.51 5.61
C ALA A 196 -5.57 -29.67 6.44
N GLU A 197 -6.40 -30.69 6.15
CA GLU A 197 -7.59 -31.02 6.92
C GLU A 197 -7.25 -31.60 8.31
N PHE A 198 -6.14 -32.34 8.43
CA PHE A 198 -5.65 -32.82 9.73
C PHE A 198 -5.18 -31.66 10.63
N ILE A 199 -4.55 -30.65 10.04
CA ILE A 199 -4.09 -29.44 10.74
C ILE A 199 -5.27 -28.55 11.13
N ASN A 200 -6.27 -28.40 10.25
CA ASN A 200 -7.48 -27.61 10.56
C ASN A 200 -8.30 -28.24 11.71
N MET A 201 -8.37 -29.58 11.78
CA MET A 201 -9.03 -30.30 12.86
C MET A 201 -8.35 -30.07 14.23
N PHE A 202 -7.03 -29.81 14.23
CA PHE A 202 -6.25 -29.57 15.43
C PHE A 202 -6.38 -28.14 15.98
N PHE A 203 -6.52 -27.13 15.12
CA PHE A 203 -6.58 -25.71 15.52
C PHE A 203 -8.00 -25.18 15.81
N THR A 204 -9.06 -25.85 15.34
CA THR A 204 -10.45 -25.41 15.55
C THR A 204 -11.22 -26.14 16.66
N GLY A 205 -10.58 -27.09 17.35
CA GLY A 205 -11.17 -27.75 18.53
C GLY A 205 -12.31 -28.75 18.23
N ALA A 206 -12.43 -29.22 16.99
CA ALA A 206 -13.49 -30.13 16.57
C ALA A 206 -13.05 -31.61 16.60
N PHE A 207 -12.75 -32.15 17.78
CA PHE A 207 -12.73 -33.60 17.98
C PHE A 207 -14.18 -34.12 18.17
N PRO A 208 -14.64 -35.14 17.44
CA PRO A 208 -16.05 -35.54 17.38
C PRO A 208 -16.46 -36.45 18.55
N PHE A 209 -16.13 -36.06 19.78
CA PHE A 209 -16.50 -36.85 20.96
C PHE A 209 -17.17 -36.04 22.08
N SER A 210 -17.41 -34.73 21.88
CA SER A 210 -18.07 -33.88 22.88
C SER A 210 -19.34 -33.16 22.41
N GLN A 211 -20.04 -33.67 21.39
CA GLN A 211 -21.32 -33.08 20.92
C GLN A 211 -22.50 -34.05 20.78
N ASN A 212 -22.45 -35.22 21.41
CA ASN A 212 -23.65 -36.01 21.65
C ASN A 212 -24.05 -35.93 23.13
N VAL A 213 -24.59 -34.78 23.56
CA VAL A 213 -25.67 -34.61 24.56
C VAL A 213 -25.95 -33.11 24.66
N ARG A 214 -26.86 -32.58 23.84
CA ARG A 214 -27.66 -31.37 24.16
C ARG A 214 -28.73 -31.09 23.10
N TYR A 215 -29.59 -32.07 22.83
CA TYR A 215 -30.96 -31.81 22.32
C TYR A 215 -31.84 -33.05 22.49
N GLN A 216 -32.02 -33.50 23.73
CA GLN A 216 -33.21 -34.25 24.17
C GLN A 216 -33.12 -34.57 25.66
N ARG A 217 -33.91 -33.87 26.48
CA ARG A 217 -34.76 -34.47 27.52
C ARG A 217 -35.46 -33.40 28.36
N HIS A 218 -36.77 -33.34 28.20
CA HIS A 218 -37.65 -33.30 29.36
C HIS A 218 -37.92 -34.76 29.78
N HIS A 219 -37.83 -35.01 31.09
CA HIS A 219 -38.23 -36.19 31.87
C HIS A 219 -37.61 -37.58 31.56
N ALA A 220 -36.76 -38.07 32.45
CA ALA A 220 -37.06 -39.18 33.37
C ALA A 220 -35.81 -39.63 34.17
N GLN A 221 -36.08 -40.04 35.41
CA GLN A 221 -35.26 -40.45 36.55
C GLN A 221 -34.01 -41.35 36.35
N HIS A 222 -33.10 -41.19 37.31
CA HIS A 222 -32.14 -42.13 37.94
C HIS A 222 -31.35 -43.12 37.05
N HIS A 223 -30.01 -42.95 37.04
CA HIS A 223 -29.06 -43.97 37.51
C HIS A 223 -27.63 -43.40 37.61
N GLU A 224 -27.00 -43.59 38.77
CA GLU A 224 -25.55 -43.54 38.98
C GLU A 224 -24.85 -44.65 38.17
N SER A 225 -23.68 -44.36 37.57
CA SER A 225 -22.37 -44.90 37.99
C SER A 225 -21.32 -44.95 36.86
N ASN A 226 -20.08 -44.71 37.29
CA ASN A 226 -18.77 -45.00 36.71
C ASN A 226 -18.08 -43.94 35.80
N ASP A 227 -17.24 -43.16 36.47
CA ASP A 227 -16.20 -42.30 35.90
C ASP A 227 -15.17 -43.12 35.12
N ASN A 228 -15.10 -42.90 33.81
CA ASN A 228 -13.99 -43.37 32.98
C ASN A 228 -13.17 -42.17 32.50
N ASN A 229 -12.08 -41.88 33.21
CA ASN A 229 -11.08 -40.85 32.92
C ASN A 229 -10.31 -41.05 31.59
N TYR A 230 -10.63 -42.08 30.81
CA TYR A 230 -10.06 -42.31 29.48
C TYR A 230 -10.24 -41.12 28.53
N PHE A 231 -11.31 -40.34 28.73
CA PHE A 231 -11.60 -39.18 27.88
C PHE A 231 -10.56 -38.05 28.00
N ALA A 232 -10.03 -37.82 29.20
CA ALA A 232 -8.99 -36.82 29.43
C ALA A 232 -7.64 -37.23 28.82
N TYR A 233 -7.30 -38.52 28.86
CA TYR A 233 -6.04 -39.02 28.28
C TYR A 233 -6.03 -38.95 26.74
N VAL A 234 -7.18 -39.22 26.11
CA VAL A 234 -7.32 -39.14 24.64
C VAL A 234 -7.21 -37.70 24.14
N GLN A 235 -7.61 -36.69 24.92
CA GLN A 235 -7.45 -35.27 24.56
C GLN A 235 -5.99 -34.78 24.63
N ILE A 236 -5.15 -35.37 25.48
CA ILE A 236 -3.74 -34.96 25.65
C ILE A 236 -2.81 -35.71 24.70
N LEU A 237 -3.22 -36.87 24.19
CA LEU A 237 -2.45 -37.72 23.28
C LEU A 237 -1.93 -36.98 22.02
N PRO A 238 -2.72 -36.13 21.32
CA PRO A 238 -2.23 -35.41 20.15
C PRO A 238 -1.16 -34.36 20.49
N LEU A 239 -1.26 -33.72 21.66
CA LEU A 239 -0.25 -32.80 22.20
C LEU A 239 1.04 -33.52 22.56
N LEU A 240 0.95 -34.72 23.15
CA LEU A 240 2.11 -35.57 23.44
C LEU A 240 2.79 -36.10 22.16
N ILE A 241 2.01 -36.43 21.13
CA ILE A 241 2.54 -36.83 19.82
C ILE A 241 3.22 -35.65 19.13
N LEU A 242 2.65 -34.44 19.19
CA LEU A 242 3.25 -33.24 18.62
C LEU A 242 4.55 -32.86 19.35
N PHE A 243 4.53 -32.92 20.68
CA PHE A 243 5.71 -32.70 21.51
C PHE A 243 6.78 -33.77 21.26
N GLY A 244 6.37 -35.03 21.14
CA GLY A 244 7.24 -36.15 20.77
C GLY A 244 7.86 -35.96 19.39
N LEU A 245 7.09 -35.61 18.36
CA LEU A 245 7.59 -35.36 17.01
C LEU A 245 8.56 -34.18 16.96
N SER A 246 8.30 -33.11 17.71
CA SER A 246 9.23 -31.96 17.85
C SER A 246 10.51 -32.34 18.61
N PHE A 247 10.39 -33.18 19.64
CA PHE A 247 11.53 -33.68 20.42
C PHE A 247 12.39 -34.67 19.62
N PHE A 248 11.76 -35.56 18.83
CA PHE A 248 12.43 -36.52 17.95
C PHE A 248 13.00 -35.90 16.68
N SER A 249 12.45 -34.77 16.20
CA SER A 249 13.01 -33.99 15.09
C SER A 249 14.44 -33.55 15.40
N ASN A 250 14.72 -33.11 16.64
CA ASN A 250 16.08 -32.77 17.08
C ASN A 250 17.04 -33.96 17.12
N PHE A 251 16.53 -35.19 17.22
CA PHE A 251 17.34 -36.41 17.24
C PHE A 251 17.67 -36.93 15.83
N LEU A 252 16.94 -36.47 14.81
CA LEU A 252 17.09 -36.88 13.39
C LEU A 252 17.87 -35.85 12.55
N VAL A 253 18.19 -34.67 13.09
CA VAL A 253 19.05 -33.69 12.42
C VAL A 253 20.48 -34.22 12.42
N LYS A 254 20.99 -34.53 11.22
CA LYS A 254 22.42 -34.82 11.03
C LYS A 254 23.23 -33.62 11.52
N ASP A 255 24.25 -33.91 12.32
CA ASP A 255 25.19 -32.90 12.79
C ASP A 255 25.69 -32.01 11.64
N PRO A 256 25.80 -30.69 11.83
CA PRO A 256 26.36 -29.81 10.83
C PRO A 256 27.80 -30.22 10.50
N VAL A 257 28.20 -29.99 9.25
CA VAL A 257 29.52 -30.39 8.74
C VAL A 257 30.64 -29.51 9.34
N PHE A 258 30.32 -28.29 9.75
CA PHE A 258 31.24 -27.32 10.33
C PHE A 258 30.56 -26.46 11.42
N SER A 259 31.38 -25.72 12.17
CA SER A 259 30.95 -24.70 13.13
C SER A 259 31.80 -23.44 12.97
N LEU A 260 31.21 -22.26 13.16
CA LEU A 260 31.95 -20.98 13.21
C LEU A 260 32.64 -20.74 14.57
N GLN A 261 32.32 -21.57 15.58
CA GLN A 261 32.91 -21.51 16.91
C GLN A 261 33.54 -22.84 17.28
N ARG A 262 34.70 -22.78 17.91
CA ARG A 262 35.39 -23.98 18.39
C ARG A 262 34.57 -24.62 19.50
N THR A 263 34.37 -25.92 19.38
CA THR A 263 33.71 -26.73 20.42
C THR A 263 34.49 -28.03 20.61
N THR A 264 34.14 -28.82 21.61
CA THR A 264 34.73 -30.15 21.82
C THR A 264 34.48 -31.10 20.65
N LYS A 265 33.39 -30.90 19.90
CA LYS A 265 33.00 -31.71 18.74
C LYS A 265 33.64 -31.21 17.42
N TYR A 266 33.84 -29.90 17.30
CA TYR A 266 34.47 -29.25 16.16
C TYR A 266 35.80 -28.62 16.63
N SER A 267 36.84 -29.45 16.73
CA SER A 267 38.13 -29.10 17.33
C SER A 267 39.16 -28.62 16.30
N VAL A 268 39.05 -29.07 15.04
CA VAL A 268 40.04 -28.82 13.98
C VAL A 268 39.73 -27.52 13.26
N GLU A 269 40.65 -26.57 13.34
CA GLU A 269 40.54 -25.27 12.68
C GLU A 269 40.95 -25.34 11.21
N ARG A 270 40.19 -24.66 10.35
CA ARG A 270 40.45 -24.50 8.92
C ARG A 270 40.13 -23.07 8.48
N PHE A 271 40.69 -22.69 7.34
CA PHE A 271 40.48 -21.38 6.73
C PHE A 271 39.87 -21.52 5.34
N THR A 272 38.96 -20.61 4.99
CA THR A 272 38.41 -20.54 3.63
C THR A 272 39.46 -20.02 2.64
N GLN A 273 39.54 -20.60 1.45
CA GLN A 273 40.56 -20.23 0.45
C GLN A 273 40.45 -18.77 -0.04
N ALA A 274 39.22 -18.25 -0.21
CA ALA A 274 39.00 -16.94 -0.82
C ALA A 274 39.08 -15.76 0.16
N HIS A 275 38.70 -15.96 1.42
CA HIS A 275 38.51 -14.86 2.39
C HIS A 275 39.24 -15.08 3.72
N ASN A 276 39.99 -16.18 3.86
CA ASN A 276 40.75 -16.52 5.06
C ASN A 276 39.90 -16.48 6.35
N LEU A 277 38.65 -16.95 6.28
CA LEU A 277 37.75 -17.00 7.42
C LEU A 277 37.95 -18.31 8.21
N PRO A 278 38.11 -18.24 9.54
CA PRO A 278 38.25 -19.44 10.37
C PRO A 278 36.92 -20.17 10.52
N TYR A 279 36.94 -21.49 10.36
CA TYR A 279 35.84 -22.40 10.67
C TYR A 279 36.37 -23.70 11.26
N TYR A 280 35.55 -24.40 12.03
CA TYR A 280 35.94 -25.60 12.76
C TYR A 280 35.20 -26.84 12.24
N VAL A 281 35.93 -27.93 12.04
CA VAL A 281 35.40 -29.22 11.60
C VAL A 281 35.74 -30.33 12.60
N LYS A 282 35.08 -31.49 12.44
CA LYS A 282 35.39 -32.70 13.22
C LYS A 282 36.76 -33.26 12.81
N GLU A 283 37.44 -33.99 13.70
CA GLU A 283 38.72 -34.65 13.38
C GLU A 283 38.59 -35.67 12.25
N THR A 284 37.43 -36.30 12.13
CA THR A 284 37.11 -37.27 11.06
C THR A 284 36.66 -36.63 9.75
N PHE A 285 36.67 -35.30 9.63
CA PHE A 285 36.16 -34.59 8.45
C PHE A 285 36.77 -35.08 7.13
N SER A 286 38.09 -35.34 7.09
CA SER A 286 38.77 -35.85 5.89
C SER A 286 38.39 -37.28 5.50
N ARG A 287 37.76 -38.05 6.41
CA ARG A 287 37.30 -39.43 6.18
C ARG A 287 35.79 -39.51 5.95
N ASP A 288 35.02 -38.63 6.59
CA ASP A 288 33.56 -38.68 6.63
C ASP A 288 32.89 -37.81 5.56
N TYR A 289 33.61 -36.84 4.97
CA TYR A 289 33.07 -35.91 3.99
C TYR A 289 33.70 -36.09 2.61
N ASP A 290 32.93 -36.69 1.68
CA ASP A 290 33.29 -36.90 0.27
C ASP A 290 32.78 -35.77 -0.66
N GLY A 291 32.21 -34.70 -0.08
CA GLY A 291 31.62 -33.60 -0.84
C GLY A 291 32.63 -32.54 -1.30
N SER A 292 32.17 -31.61 -2.15
CA SER A 292 33.00 -30.48 -2.60
C SER A 292 33.33 -29.53 -1.45
N LEU A 293 34.61 -29.26 -1.25
CA LEU A 293 35.10 -28.31 -0.22
C LEU A 293 34.59 -26.88 -0.50
N ARG A 294 34.43 -26.50 -1.77
CA ARG A 294 33.91 -25.19 -2.18
C ARG A 294 32.48 -24.94 -1.69
N TYR A 295 31.67 -26.01 -1.61
CA TYR A 295 30.31 -25.91 -1.10
C TYR A 295 30.31 -25.59 0.41
N VAL A 296 31.17 -26.26 1.18
CA VAL A 296 31.34 -25.99 2.62
C VAL A 296 31.81 -24.55 2.84
N GLU A 297 32.80 -24.08 2.08
CA GLU A 297 33.32 -22.70 2.19
C GLU A 297 32.26 -21.65 1.85
N SER A 298 31.40 -21.91 0.84
CA SER A 298 30.27 -21.03 0.51
C SER A 298 29.26 -20.95 1.65
N GLN A 299 28.98 -22.07 2.32
CA GLN A 299 28.08 -22.12 3.48
C GLN A 299 28.68 -21.43 4.71
N VAL A 300 29.99 -21.57 4.94
CA VAL A 300 30.72 -20.84 5.99
C VAL A 300 30.60 -19.33 5.78
N LEU A 301 30.77 -18.86 4.53
CA LEU A 301 30.64 -17.44 4.19
C LEU A 301 29.22 -16.91 4.44
N GLU A 302 28.21 -17.64 4.00
CA GLU A 302 26.80 -17.26 4.16
C GLU A 302 26.42 -17.16 5.64
N GLN A 303 26.79 -18.15 6.45
CA GLN A 303 26.55 -18.12 7.89
C GLN A 303 27.34 -17.02 8.60
N HIS A 304 28.57 -16.73 8.16
CA HIS A 304 29.38 -15.64 8.73
C HIS A 304 28.74 -14.27 8.46
N ILE A 305 28.26 -14.04 7.24
CA ILE A 305 27.53 -12.82 6.86
C ILE A 305 26.25 -12.67 7.69
N TYR A 306 25.51 -13.77 7.88
CA TYR A 306 24.31 -13.77 8.72
C TYR A 306 24.64 -13.41 10.18
N ALA A 307 25.69 -14.01 10.76
CA ALA A 307 26.13 -13.71 12.12
C ALA A 307 26.59 -12.25 12.29
N LEU A 308 27.26 -11.67 11.29
CA LEU A 308 27.64 -10.25 11.29
C LEU A 308 26.42 -9.33 11.25
N ARG A 309 25.41 -9.66 10.42
CA ARG A 309 24.15 -8.90 10.35
C ARG A 309 23.40 -8.95 11.68
N ASP A 310 23.30 -10.11 12.30
CA ASP A 310 22.63 -10.28 13.61
C ASP A 310 23.36 -9.53 14.73
N LYS A 311 24.71 -9.56 14.76
CA LYS A 311 25.50 -8.74 15.70
C LYS A 311 25.27 -7.25 15.49
N CYS A 312 25.32 -6.77 14.25
CA CYS A 312 25.05 -5.36 13.93
C CYS A 312 23.63 -4.94 14.34
N PHE A 313 22.65 -5.83 14.14
CA PHE A 313 21.27 -5.62 14.58
C PHE A 313 21.17 -5.51 16.11
N LYS A 314 21.81 -6.42 16.85
CA LYS A 314 21.85 -6.39 18.33
C LYS A 314 22.54 -5.14 18.88
N GLU A 315 23.65 -4.71 18.27
CA GLU A 315 24.32 -3.46 18.64
C GLU A 315 23.44 -2.23 18.37
N ARG A 316 22.78 -2.17 17.21
CA ARG A 316 21.80 -1.11 16.89
C ARG A 316 20.63 -1.09 17.87
N ALA A 317 20.17 -2.25 18.33
CA ALA A 317 19.11 -2.36 19.33
C ALA A 317 19.54 -1.93 20.75
N GLN A 318 20.83 -2.06 21.09
CA GLN A 318 21.37 -1.66 22.41
C GLN A 318 21.79 -0.19 22.49
N MET A 319 22.12 0.45 21.37
CA MET A 319 22.53 1.86 21.30
C MET A 319 21.53 2.89 21.89
N PRO A 320 20.20 2.72 21.79
CA PRO A 320 19.22 3.61 22.42
C PRO A 320 19.30 3.59 23.96
N MET A 321 19.64 2.44 24.56
CA MET A 321 19.69 2.27 26.02
C MET A 321 20.89 3.03 26.63
N LEU A 322 22.05 2.98 25.98
CA LEU A 322 23.26 3.67 26.42
C LEU A 322 23.19 5.19 26.20
N THR A 323 22.53 5.64 25.11
CA THR A 323 22.36 7.08 24.82
C THR A 323 21.27 7.73 25.67
N GLY A 324 20.23 6.99 26.05
CA GLY A 324 19.16 7.44 26.96
C GLY A 324 19.59 7.61 28.43
N ILE A 325 20.68 6.95 28.85
CA ILE A 325 21.27 7.12 30.19
C ILE A 325 22.12 8.41 30.23
N ARG A 326 22.89 8.70 29.17
CA ARG A 326 23.76 9.88 29.10
C ARG A 326 22.97 11.21 29.05
N THR A 327 21.82 11.23 28.40
CA THR A 327 20.93 12.41 28.32
C THR A 327 20.19 12.70 29.63
N ARG A 328 20.12 11.74 30.58
CA ARG A 328 19.53 11.94 31.91
C ARG A 328 20.48 12.63 32.90
N LEU A 329 21.78 12.60 32.65
CA LEU A 329 22.82 13.15 33.53
C LEU A 329 23.22 14.60 33.21
N THR A 330 22.90 15.10 32.01
CA THR A 330 23.16 16.50 31.62
C THR A 330 21.85 17.30 31.65
N GLY A 331 21.76 18.34 32.49
CA GLY A 331 20.57 19.17 32.74
C GLY A 331 19.65 19.32 31.53
N GLY A 332 18.44 18.76 31.66
CA GLY A 332 17.59 18.37 30.53
C GLY A 332 16.95 19.51 29.74
N LEU A 333 16.89 19.31 28.42
CA LEU A 333 16.03 20.05 27.49
C LEU A 333 14.57 20.04 27.98
N ARG A 334 13.93 21.21 28.00
CA ARG A 334 12.52 21.36 28.36
C ARG A 334 11.67 21.38 27.09
N TYR A 335 10.50 20.77 27.13
CA TYR A 335 9.54 20.83 26.03
C TYR A 335 8.62 22.03 26.20
N ALA A 336 8.28 22.71 25.11
CA ALA A 336 7.18 23.67 25.12
C ALA A 336 5.88 22.89 25.40
N SER A 337 5.38 23.01 26.63
CA SER A 337 4.23 22.25 27.15
C SER A 337 2.93 22.65 26.46
N THR A 338 2.59 21.95 25.38
CA THR A 338 1.20 21.75 24.93
C THR A 338 1.19 20.45 24.16
N ALA A 339 0.74 19.34 24.76
CA ALA A 339 0.69 18.06 24.08
C ALA A 339 -0.13 18.19 22.77
N ILE A 340 0.49 17.94 21.60
CA ILE A 340 -0.22 17.90 20.33
C ILE A 340 -1.15 16.68 20.38
N MET A 341 -2.44 16.91 20.61
CA MET A 341 -3.42 15.85 20.49
C MET A 341 -3.76 15.68 19.01
N PRO A 342 -3.69 14.45 18.44
CA PRO A 342 -4.07 14.22 17.05
C PRO A 342 -5.49 14.70 16.73
N SER A 343 -6.40 14.64 17.71
CA SER A 343 -7.77 15.14 17.60
C SER A 343 -7.91 16.67 17.46
N GLN A 344 -6.81 17.42 17.58
CA GLN A 344 -6.77 18.88 17.45
C GLN A 344 -6.13 19.32 16.13
N ARG A 345 -5.92 18.39 15.19
CA ARG A 345 -5.31 18.65 13.88
C ARG A 345 -6.11 17.98 12.79
N LEU A 346 -6.00 18.51 11.57
CA LEU A 346 -6.55 17.87 10.38
C LEU A 346 -5.55 16.90 9.79
N TRP A 347 -6.05 15.76 9.31
CA TRP A 347 -5.23 14.65 8.81
C TRP A 347 -5.66 14.18 7.41
N ARG A 348 -6.66 14.81 6.80
CA ARG A 348 -7.40 14.27 5.65
C ARG A 348 -6.50 14.05 4.43
N SER A 349 -5.56 14.97 4.20
CA SER A 349 -4.62 14.94 3.10
C SER A 349 -3.16 15.01 3.56
N PHE A 350 -2.39 13.98 3.18
CA PHE A 350 -0.96 13.84 3.50
C PHE A 350 -0.15 13.86 2.20
N LEU A 351 0.19 15.05 1.70
CA LEU A 351 0.72 15.27 0.35
C LEU A 351 2.25 15.19 0.30
N TYR A 352 2.80 14.20 -0.41
CA TYR A 352 4.23 14.09 -0.66
C TYR A 352 4.71 15.07 -1.75
N VAL A 353 5.78 15.79 -1.44
CA VAL A 353 6.48 16.68 -2.35
C VAL A 353 7.97 16.30 -2.36
N PRO A 354 8.51 15.81 -3.50
CA PRO A 354 9.92 15.43 -3.59
C PRO A 354 10.85 16.59 -3.27
N GLY A 355 11.76 16.40 -2.32
CA GLY A 355 12.64 17.44 -1.82
C GLY A 355 13.62 18.00 -2.86
N ASP A 356 13.98 17.22 -3.89
CA ASP A 356 14.92 17.64 -4.94
C ASP A 356 14.27 18.53 -6.02
N GLN A 357 12.94 18.69 -5.97
CA GLN A 357 12.11 19.37 -6.97
C GLN A 357 11.60 20.73 -6.47
N GLU A 358 12.51 21.70 -6.44
CA GLU A 358 12.25 23.08 -6.00
C GLU A 358 11.00 23.71 -6.65
N LYS A 359 10.80 23.51 -7.97
CA LYS A 359 9.61 24.02 -8.67
C LYS A 359 8.30 23.50 -8.09
N LYS A 360 8.24 22.23 -7.68
CA LYS A 360 7.04 21.63 -7.07
C LYS A 360 6.82 22.20 -5.67
N ILE A 361 7.88 22.32 -4.87
CA ILE A 361 7.82 22.92 -3.54
C ILE A 361 7.31 24.36 -3.63
N SER A 362 7.87 25.19 -4.52
CA SER A 362 7.43 26.58 -4.71
C SER A 362 5.96 26.68 -5.14
N LYS A 363 5.50 25.80 -6.04
CA LYS A 363 4.09 25.75 -6.46
C LYS A 363 3.16 25.40 -5.30
N ILE A 364 3.53 24.43 -4.46
CA ILE A 364 2.74 24.06 -3.28
C ILE A 364 2.78 25.16 -2.22
N ALA A 365 3.92 25.80 -1.99
CA ALA A 365 4.02 26.93 -1.07
C ALA A 365 3.11 28.10 -1.52
N GLN A 366 3.07 28.40 -2.82
CA GLN A 366 2.16 29.40 -3.38
C GLN A 366 0.69 29.03 -3.17
N LEU A 367 0.31 27.78 -3.45
CA LEU A 367 -1.05 27.27 -3.21
C LEU A 367 -1.44 27.39 -1.73
N CYS A 368 -0.51 27.07 -0.83
CA CYS A 368 -0.72 27.07 0.62
C CYS A 368 -0.79 28.49 1.22
N ASN A 369 -0.28 29.50 0.51
CA ASN A 369 -0.26 30.90 0.96
C ASN A 369 -1.41 31.73 0.36
N ALA A 370 -2.41 31.11 -0.26
CA ALA A 370 -3.62 31.80 -0.69
C ALA A 370 -4.33 32.50 0.49
N ASP A 371 -5.05 33.58 0.21
CA ASP A 371 -5.80 34.35 1.22
C ASP A 371 -7.11 33.65 1.65
N GLU A 372 -7.62 32.75 0.82
CA GLU A 372 -8.87 32.02 1.06
C GLU A 372 -8.62 30.54 1.36
N ILE A 373 -9.40 29.99 2.30
CA ILE A 373 -9.41 28.56 2.60
C ILE A 373 -10.07 27.83 1.42
N SER A 374 -9.27 27.05 0.69
CA SER A 374 -9.74 26.22 -0.42
C SER A 374 -9.68 24.73 -0.06
N PRO A 375 -10.64 23.90 -0.52
CA PRO A 375 -10.55 22.45 -0.37
C PRO A 375 -9.36 21.83 -1.13
N ALA A 376 -8.73 22.59 -2.04
CA ALA A 376 -7.51 22.20 -2.73
C ALA A 376 -6.22 22.42 -1.91
N ILE A 377 -6.31 22.98 -0.70
CA ILE A 377 -5.18 23.13 0.21
C ILE A 377 -5.01 21.83 1.01
N PRO A 378 -3.82 21.22 1.01
CA PRO A 378 -3.58 20.02 1.80
C PRO A 378 -3.58 20.34 3.29
N ASP A 379 -3.90 19.36 4.14
CA ASP A 379 -3.82 19.51 5.59
C ASP A 379 -2.37 19.35 6.07
N ILE A 380 -1.61 18.45 5.43
CA ILE A 380 -0.21 18.19 5.70
C ILE A 380 0.60 18.16 4.40
N VAL A 381 1.64 18.99 4.32
CA VAL A 381 2.65 18.95 3.25
C VAL A 381 3.86 18.18 3.75
N VAL A 382 4.25 17.13 3.04
CA VAL A 382 5.37 16.27 3.38
C VAL A 382 6.53 16.54 2.43
N LEU A 383 7.58 17.17 2.95
CA LEU A 383 8.82 17.38 2.23
C LEU A 383 9.65 16.10 2.30
N ASP A 384 9.84 15.45 1.15
CA ASP A 384 10.34 14.08 1.10
C ASP A 384 11.84 13.99 0.75
N CYS A 385 12.61 13.28 1.57
CA CYS A 385 14.00 12.91 1.32
C CYS A 385 14.16 11.42 0.94
N GLU A 386 13.10 10.61 1.03
CA GLU A 386 13.14 9.15 0.88
C GLU A 386 12.69 8.72 -0.53
N ASP A 387 11.76 7.79 -0.71
CA ASP A 387 11.54 7.11 -2.00
C ASP A 387 11.12 8.02 -3.17
N ALA A 388 10.55 9.21 -2.93
CA ALA A 388 10.29 10.14 -4.03
C ALA A 388 11.55 10.83 -4.58
N VAL A 389 12.70 10.68 -3.92
CA VAL A 389 14.00 11.18 -4.34
C VAL A 389 14.92 10.01 -4.68
N SER A 390 15.38 9.94 -5.94
CA SER A 390 16.25 8.85 -6.38
C SER A 390 17.55 8.76 -5.56
N ALA A 391 17.95 7.53 -5.25
CA ALA A 391 19.25 7.22 -4.64
C ALA A 391 20.42 7.34 -5.65
N GLU A 392 20.13 7.36 -6.94
CA GLU A 392 21.14 7.44 -7.98
C GLU A 392 21.77 8.84 -8.05
N ASN A 393 23.09 8.86 -8.18
CA ASN A 393 23.80 10.11 -8.41
C ASN A 393 23.64 10.53 -9.88
N LYS A 394 23.20 11.77 -10.12
CA LYS A 394 23.24 12.34 -11.46
C LYS A 394 24.68 12.69 -11.81
N SER A 395 25.15 12.14 -12.92
CA SER A 395 26.50 12.39 -13.44
C SER A 395 26.40 13.47 -14.51
N PHE A 396 27.12 14.57 -14.34
CA PHE A 396 27.24 15.61 -15.35
C PHE A 396 28.68 15.67 -15.86
N TYR A 397 28.85 15.55 -17.18
CA TYR A 397 30.16 15.75 -17.79
C TYR A 397 30.44 17.24 -17.90
N LEU A 398 31.45 17.74 -17.20
CA LEU A 398 31.92 19.11 -17.42
C LEU A 398 33.00 19.12 -18.51
N PRO A 399 32.74 19.71 -19.69
CA PRO A 399 33.70 19.73 -20.78
C PRO A 399 34.99 20.47 -20.42
N PHE A 400 34.86 21.52 -19.59
CA PHE A 400 35.96 22.39 -19.20
C PHE A 400 37.01 21.71 -18.32
N ILE A 401 36.60 20.78 -17.47
CA ILE A 401 37.50 20.02 -16.58
C ILE A 401 37.65 18.54 -17.00
N ARG A 402 37.06 18.15 -18.14
CA ARG A 402 37.05 16.78 -18.69
C ARG A 402 36.75 15.70 -17.65
N ARG A 403 35.81 15.97 -16.74
CA ARG A 403 35.48 15.07 -15.64
C ARG A 403 33.98 15.02 -15.40
N PHE A 404 33.51 13.83 -15.05
CA PHE A 404 32.17 13.66 -14.52
C PHE A 404 32.13 14.15 -13.08
N ILE A 405 31.22 15.06 -12.78
CA ILE A 405 30.83 15.38 -11.41
C ILE A 405 29.57 14.59 -11.10
N HIS A 406 29.62 13.84 -10.00
CA HIS A 406 28.49 13.10 -9.48
C HIS A 406 27.80 13.93 -8.40
N PHE A 407 26.49 14.13 -8.55
CA PHE A 407 25.69 14.88 -7.60
C PHE A 407 24.58 14.01 -7.02
N SER A 408 24.55 13.93 -5.69
CA SER A 408 23.54 13.18 -4.96
C SER A 408 22.22 13.95 -4.91
N LEU A 409 21.16 13.36 -5.45
CA LEU A 409 19.81 13.93 -5.38
C LEU A 409 19.28 14.01 -3.94
N LYS A 410 19.63 13.04 -3.10
CA LYS A 410 19.35 13.07 -1.65
C LYS A 410 20.01 14.29 -0.98
N ALA A 411 21.25 14.61 -1.34
CA ALA A 411 21.93 15.80 -0.82
C ALA A 411 21.28 17.09 -1.34
N LYS A 412 20.85 17.11 -2.62
CA LYS A 412 20.06 18.21 -3.17
C LYS A 412 18.78 18.43 -2.38
N ALA A 413 18.03 17.36 -2.14
CA ALA A 413 16.75 17.41 -1.45
C ALA A 413 16.88 18.03 -0.07
N ARG A 414 17.85 17.56 0.74
CA ARG A 414 18.15 18.16 2.04
C ARG A 414 18.41 19.65 1.96
N LYS A 415 19.23 20.09 0.99
CA LYS A 415 19.56 21.52 0.81
C LYS A 415 18.33 22.34 0.40
N THR A 416 17.58 21.88 -0.60
CA THR A 416 16.38 22.56 -1.08
C THR A 416 15.35 22.70 0.03
N ILE A 417 15.06 21.62 0.77
CA ILE A 417 14.15 21.63 1.91
C ILE A 417 14.61 22.64 2.97
N SER A 418 15.89 22.60 3.33
CA SER A 418 16.43 23.52 4.36
C SER A 418 16.32 24.98 3.93
N ASN A 419 16.59 25.28 2.66
CA ASN A 419 16.41 26.62 2.10
C ASN A 419 14.94 27.06 2.11
N THR A 420 14.00 26.16 1.79
CA THR A 420 12.56 26.48 1.84
C THR A 420 12.10 26.81 3.26
N LEU A 421 12.56 26.06 4.25
CA LEU A 421 12.23 26.32 5.66
C LEU A 421 12.87 27.62 6.15
N GLN A 422 14.14 27.87 5.80
CA GLN A 422 14.82 29.13 6.09
C GLN A 422 14.11 30.33 5.47
N ALA A 423 13.61 30.18 4.24
CA ALA A 423 12.82 31.19 3.54
C ALA A 423 11.38 31.35 4.09
N ARG A 424 11.00 30.60 5.14
CA ARG A 424 9.69 30.69 5.81
C ARG A 424 8.50 30.58 4.85
N SER A 425 8.65 29.78 3.80
CA SER A 425 7.65 29.68 2.73
C SER A 425 6.30 29.10 3.17
N PHE A 426 6.21 28.51 4.37
CA PHE A 426 5.00 27.90 4.94
C PHE A 426 4.50 28.57 6.22
N ASP A 427 5.01 29.74 6.61
CA ASP A 427 4.61 30.37 7.88
C ASP A 427 3.13 30.77 7.89
N LYS A 428 2.61 31.39 6.81
CA LYS A 428 1.18 31.71 6.68
C LYS A 428 0.31 30.45 6.70
N TYR A 429 0.72 29.41 5.96
CA TYR A 429 0.07 28.10 5.96
C TYR A 429 -0.02 27.49 7.37
N ARG A 430 1.03 27.60 8.18
CA ARG A 430 1.06 27.05 9.54
C ARG A 430 0.34 27.91 10.56
N MET A 431 0.49 29.23 10.50
CA MET A 431 -0.04 30.16 11.49
C MET A 431 -1.48 30.58 11.21
N CYS A 432 -1.80 30.92 9.97
CA CYS A 432 -3.12 31.41 9.59
C CYS A 432 -4.10 30.26 9.31
N LEU A 433 -3.63 29.21 8.62
CA LEU A 433 -4.50 28.08 8.24
C LEU A 433 -4.41 26.90 9.22
N GLN A 434 -3.57 27.01 10.26
CA GLN A 434 -3.33 25.95 11.26
C GLN A 434 -3.00 24.58 10.65
N ARG A 435 -2.32 24.57 9.50
CA ARG A 435 -1.89 23.36 8.79
C ARG A 435 -0.46 23.00 9.16
N CYS A 436 -0.01 21.80 8.78
CA CYS A 436 1.28 21.29 9.24
C CYS A 436 2.24 20.95 8.09
N VAL A 437 3.52 21.11 8.37
CA VAL A 437 4.61 20.66 7.48
C VAL A 437 5.29 19.46 8.14
N SER A 438 5.44 18.38 7.37
CA SER A 438 6.21 17.20 7.77
C SER A 438 7.49 17.08 6.95
N LEU A 439 8.56 16.62 7.59
CA LEU A 439 9.77 16.16 6.93
C LEU A 439 9.78 14.62 6.93
N ARG A 440 9.74 13.99 5.75
CA ARG A 440 9.99 12.55 5.62
C ARG A 440 11.47 12.32 5.40
N ILE A 441 12.11 11.72 6.40
CA ILE A 441 13.54 11.39 6.38
C ILE A 441 13.77 10.06 5.65
N ASN A 442 15.01 9.76 5.26
CA ASN A 442 15.36 8.41 4.85
C ASN A 442 15.22 7.42 6.03
N SER A 443 14.98 6.14 5.76
CA SER A 443 14.86 5.14 6.83
C SER A 443 16.11 5.14 7.73
N PRO A 444 15.97 5.03 9.07
CA PRO A 444 17.08 4.96 10.01
C PRO A 444 18.13 3.89 9.65
N SER A 445 17.69 2.82 8.99
CA SER A 445 18.54 1.72 8.54
C SER A 445 19.59 2.12 7.48
N THR A 446 19.29 3.12 6.65
CA THR A 446 20.08 3.54 5.47
C THR A 446 21.35 4.33 5.79
N GLY A 447 21.48 4.86 7.01
CA GLY A 447 22.56 5.77 7.39
C GLY A 447 22.42 7.20 6.85
N LEU A 448 21.43 7.50 6.01
CA LEU A 448 21.19 8.84 5.47
C LEU A 448 20.33 9.72 6.39
N ALA A 449 19.47 9.10 7.20
CA ALA A 449 18.53 9.74 8.11
C ALA A 449 19.17 10.79 9.03
N ALA A 450 20.37 10.51 9.55
CA ALA A 450 21.09 11.43 10.43
C ALA A 450 21.46 12.74 9.72
N ASN A 451 21.85 12.65 8.44
CA ASN A 451 22.18 13.82 7.62
C ASN A 451 20.93 14.61 7.24
N ASP A 452 19.80 13.93 6.99
CA ASP A 452 18.51 14.59 6.74
C ASP A 452 18.11 15.44 7.94
N LEU A 453 18.11 14.85 9.13
CA LEU A 453 17.81 15.56 10.38
C LEU A 453 18.80 16.69 10.64
N TYR A 454 20.11 16.42 10.53
CA TYR A 454 21.14 17.40 10.88
C TYR A 454 21.05 18.66 10.01
N LEU A 455 21.01 18.52 8.69
CA LEU A 455 20.99 19.65 7.77
C LEU A 455 19.70 20.46 7.94
N THR A 456 18.55 19.80 7.92
CA THR A 456 17.25 20.47 7.95
C THR A 456 16.97 21.13 9.29
N LEU A 457 17.25 20.45 10.41
CA LEU A 457 16.96 20.99 11.74
C LEU A 457 18.01 22.03 12.18
N SER A 458 19.30 21.87 11.85
CA SER A 458 20.32 22.86 12.22
C SER A 458 20.01 24.22 11.61
N ILE A 459 19.69 24.26 10.31
CA ILE A 459 19.34 25.50 9.61
C ILE A 459 18.06 26.11 10.18
N ALA A 460 17.05 25.30 10.49
CA ALA A 460 15.83 25.79 11.13
C ALA A 460 16.08 26.37 12.53
N VAL A 461 16.96 25.73 13.31
CA VAL A 461 17.36 26.22 14.64
C VAL A 461 18.13 27.53 14.55
N GLU A 462 19.09 27.64 13.64
CA GLU A 462 19.84 28.87 13.39
C GLU A 462 18.90 30.01 12.97
N THR A 463 18.01 29.75 12.01
CA THR A 463 17.00 30.71 11.55
C THR A 463 16.06 31.16 12.69
N MET A 464 15.67 30.24 13.58
CA MET A 464 14.84 30.54 14.74
C MET A 464 15.54 31.48 15.74
N LYS A 465 16.86 31.32 15.92
CA LYS A 465 17.66 32.18 16.79
C LYS A 465 17.79 33.60 16.25
N GLU A 466 17.98 33.73 14.93
CA GLU A 466 18.14 35.02 14.26
C GLU A 466 16.84 35.85 14.26
N ASN A 467 15.69 35.21 14.02
CA ASN A 467 14.44 35.91 13.66
C ASN A 467 13.32 35.86 14.73
N GLY A 468 13.66 35.78 16.02
CA GLY A 468 12.69 36.04 17.09
C GLY A 468 11.84 34.86 17.57
N LYS A 469 12.45 33.71 17.85
CA LYS A 469 11.86 32.52 18.53
C LYS A 469 10.76 31.74 17.79
N LEU A 470 10.22 32.22 16.67
CA LEU A 470 9.23 31.47 15.90
C LEU A 470 9.91 30.34 15.11
N TRP A 471 9.45 29.10 15.33
CA TRP A 471 10.02 27.88 14.73
C TRP A 471 9.69 27.76 13.23
N PRO A 472 10.69 27.86 12.32
CA PRO A 472 10.45 27.75 10.88
C PRO A 472 10.57 26.30 10.36
N GLY A 473 10.98 25.36 11.21
CA GLY A 473 11.19 23.97 10.83
C GLY A 473 9.89 23.14 10.78
N PRO A 474 10.01 21.83 10.51
CA PRO A 474 8.85 20.94 10.40
C PRO A 474 8.11 20.79 11.74
N ASP A 475 6.80 20.56 11.66
CA ASP A 475 5.95 20.19 12.79
C ASP A 475 6.06 18.68 13.09
N TYR A 476 6.21 17.87 12.03
CA TYR A 476 6.27 16.42 12.13
C TYR A 476 7.50 15.85 11.45
N ILE A 477 8.11 14.83 12.06
CA ILE A 477 9.11 13.99 11.40
C ILE A 477 8.44 12.67 11.04
N SER A 478 8.33 12.41 9.74
CA SER A 478 7.84 11.12 9.21
C SER A 478 8.99 10.14 9.09
N VAL A 479 8.89 9.03 9.81
CA VAL A 479 9.92 7.99 9.90
C VAL A 479 9.46 6.77 9.10
N PRO A 480 10.04 6.52 7.91
CA PRO A 480 9.67 5.39 7.08
C PRO A 480 10.29 4.08 7.58
N LYS A 481 9.71 2.96 7.14
CA LYS A 481 10.20 1.59 7.35
C LYS A 481 10.60 1.31 8.80
N ILE A 482 9.70 1.66 9.73
CA ILE A 482 9.89 1.37 11.15
C ILE A 482 9.75 -0.13 11.35
N GLU A 483 10.65 -0.73 12.12
CA GLU A 483 10.56 -2.13 12.55
C GLU A 483 10.34 -2.24 14.06
N SER A 484 10.77 -1.24 14.84
CA SER A 484 10.65 -1.27 16.29
C SER A 484 10.65 0.12 16.93
N ILE A 485 10.37 0.17 18.24
CA ILE A 485 10.50 1.40 19.02
C ILE A 485 11.93 1.97 19.01
N ALA A 486 12.95 1.13 18.79
CA ALA A 486 14.34 1.56 18.73
C ALA A 486 14.58 2.58 17.61
N ASP A 487 13.87 2.44 16.48
CA ASP A 487 13.97 3.36 15.34
C ASP A 487 13.48 4.77 15.72
N LEU A 488 12.33 4.84 16.39
CA LEU A 488 11.74 6.11 16.85
C LEU A 488 12.59 6.76 17.95
N LEU A 489 13.07 5.96 18.92
CA LEU A 489 13.97 6.45 19.98
C LEU A 489 15.30 6.94 19.40
N TRP A 490 15.81 6.27 18.37
CA TRP A 490 17.02 6.72 17.68
C TRP A 490 16.79 8.07 17.01
N VAL A 491 15.69 8.26 16.28
CA VAL A 491 15.34 9.55 15.66
C VAL A 491 15.23 10.65 16.73
N GLU A 492 14.51 10.38 17.82
CA GLU A 492 14.43 11.33 18.94
C GLU A 492 15.81 11.70 19.49
N SER A 493 16.70 10.71 19.67
CA SER A 493 18.04 10.96 20.15
C SER A 493 18.85 11.88 19.22
N GLN A 494 18.64 11.77 17.90
CA GLN A 494 19.32 12.64 16.93
C GLN A 494 18.77 14.07 17.00
N VAL A 495 17.45 14.23 17.05
CA VAL A 495 16.81 15.54 17.23
C VAL A 495 17.35 16.22 18.50
N MET A 496 17.33 15.50 19.63
CA MET A 496 17.86 15.98 20.91
C MET A 496 19.31 16.48 20.82
N LYS A 497 20.19 15.68 20.20
CA LYS A 497 21.60 16.03 20.01
C LYS A 497 21.77 17.30 19.19
N ILE A 498 20.96 17.49 18.15
CA ILE A 498 21.01 18.69 17.30
C ILE A 498 20.64 19.92 18.12
N PHE A 499 19.51 19.89 18.83
CA PHE A 499 19.07 21.01 19.66
C PHE A 499 20.06 21.32 20.80
N GLN A 500 20.63 20.29 21.42
CA GLN A 500 21.67 20.46 22.44
C GLN A 500 22.95 21.08 21.87
N LYS A 501 23.41 20.61 20.71
CA LYS A 501 24.61 21.13 20.03
C LYS A 501 24.46 22.62 19.68
N HIS A 502 23.24 23.04 19.36
CA HIS A 502 22.90 24.42 19.09
C HIS A 502 22.48 25.21 20.33
N ASP A 503 22.73 24.73 21.56
CA ASP A 503 22.42 25.46 22.81
C ASP A 503 20.97 25.99 22.90
N VAL A 504 20.02 25.25 22.33
CA VAL A 504 18.58 25.56 22.44
C VAL A 504 17.99 24.73 23.57
N LYS A 505 17.62 25.37 24.69
CA LYS A 505 17.09 24.69 25.87
C LYS A 505 15.64 24.22 25.74
N THR A 506 14.86 24.86 24.87
CA THR A 506 13.44 24.55 24.67
C THR A 506 13.20 24.02 23.27
N ILE A 507 12.78 22.76 23.17
CA ILE A 507 12.46 22.16 21.87
C ILE A 507 11.07 22.65 21.44
N PRO A 508 10.90 23.09 20.19
CA PRO A 508 9.60 23.37 19.59
C PRO A 508 8.66 22.17 19.72
N ASN A 509 7.36 22.42 19.62
CA ASN A 509 6.37 21.37 19.70
C ASN A 509 6.39 20.53 18.41
N MET A 510 7.27 19.54 18.38
CA MET A 510 7.47 18.62 17.27
C MET A 510 6.97 17.22 17.66
N ALA A 511 6.50 16.46 16.68
CA ALA A 511 6.02 15.10 16.89
C ALA A 511 6.51 14.13 15.79
N LEU A 512 6.35 12.84 16.03
CA LEU A 512 6.73 11.77 15.12
C LEU A 512 5.48 11.19 14.43
N ILE A 513 5.63 10.89 13.14
CA ILE A 513 4.69 10.10 12.36
C ILE A 513 5.42 8.83 11.94
N GLY A 514 4.87 7.67 12.27
CA GLY A 514 5.50 6.40 11.93
C GLY A 514 4.89 5.75 10.70
N MET A 515 5.69 5.21 9.79
CA MET A 515 5.17 4.45 8.64
C MET A 515 5.33 2.95 8.89
N VAL A 516 4.19 2.24 8.85
CA VAL A 516 4.08 0.79 8.97
C VAL A 516 4.03 0.23 7.56
N GLU A 517 5.14 -0.36 7.15
CA GLU A 517 5.42 -0.73 5.75
C GLU A 517 5.91 -2.17 5.62
N SER A 518 5.93 -2.93 6.72
CA SER A 518 6.34 -4.34 6.75
C SER A 518 5.40 -5.18 7.60
N PRO A 519 5.25 -6.49 7.29
CA PRO A 519 4.48 -7.42 8.12
C PRO A 519 5.02 -7.56 9.54
N SER A 520 6.35 -7.53 9.69
CA SER A 520 7.04 -7.56 10.99
C SER A 520 6.61 -6.39 11.88
N CYS A 521 6.63 -5.18 11.34
CA CYS A 521 6.17 -3.99 12.04
C CYS A 521 4.67 -4.06 12.36
N LEU A 522 3.85 -4.49 11.40
CA LEU A 522 2.40 -4.61 11.58
C LEU A 522 2.06 -5.55 12.75
N VAL A 523 2.66 -6.74 12.82
CA VAL A 523 2.40 -7.70 13.91
C VAL A 523 2.79 -7.12 15.27
N ASN A 524 3.89 -6.38 15.35
CA ASN A 524 4.42 -5.79 16.59
C ASN A 524 3.93 -4.36 16.87
N VAL A 525 2.94 -3.86 16.12
CA VAL A 525 2.51 -2.45 16.21
C VAL A 525 1.93 -2.10 17.59
N LYS A 526 1.36 -3.08 18.29
CA LYS A 526 0.83 -2.91 19.65
C LYS A 526 1.94 -2.58 20.63
N GLU A 527 3.01 -3.36 20.62
CA GLU A 527 4.20 -3.18 21.45
C GLU A 527 4.88 -1.85 21.12
N LEU A 528 4.96 -1.51 19.82
CA LEU A 528 5.47 -0.23 19.34
C LEU A 528 4.70 0.95 19.92
N CYS A 529 3.37 0.96 19.79
CA CYS A 529 2.51 2.02 20.31
C CYS A 529 2.57 2.15 21.83
N LEU A 530 2.58 1.01 22.54
CA LEU A 530 2.68 0.99 24.00
C LEU A 530 4.03 1.57 24.48
N ALA A 531 5.12 1.17 23.84
CA ALA A 531 6.45 1.65 24.17
C ALA A 531 6.62 3.12 23.80
N ALA A 532 6.11 3.54 22.63
CA ALA A 532 6.09 4.93 22.19
C ALA A 532 5.43 5.85 23.21
N LYS A 533 4.24 5.49 23.70
CA LYS A 533 3.50 6.28 24.71
C LYS A 533 4.25 6.41 26.04
N LYS A 534 5.08 5.44 26.41
CA LYS A 534 5.81 5.43 27.69
C LYS A 534 7.20 6.07 27.62
N SER A 535 7.88 5.92 26.49
CA SER A 535 9.32 6.16 26.40
C SER A 535 9.70 7.37 25.55
N LEU A 536 8.87 7.75 24.58
CA LEU A 536 9.18 8.89 23.72
C LEU A 536 8.83 10.22 24.40
N LYS A 537 9.76 11.16 24.29
CA LYS A 537 9.58 12.56 24.63
C LYS A 537 9.05 13.36 23.44
N LEU A 538 9.42 13.00 22.21
CA LEU A 538 8.77 13.45 20.97
C LEU A 538 7.56 12.54 20.71
N PRO A 539 6.33 12.99 20.94
CA PRO A 539 5.16 12.12 20.90
C PRO A 539 4.97 11.51 19.50
N LEU A 540 4.66 10.22 19.45
CA LEU A 540 4.11 9.59 18.25
C LEU A 540 2.64 10.01 18.14
N VAL A 541 2.26 10.63 17.01
CA VAL A 541 0.92 11.22 16.82
C VAL A 541 0.10 10.53 15.74
N ALA A 542 0.75 9.87 14.78
CA ALA A 542 0.06 9.16 13.70
C ALA A 542 0.85 7.96 13.21
N LEU A 543 0.15 6.98 12.65
CA LEU A 543 0.71 5.91 11.85
C LEU A 543 0.19 5.95 10.41
N VAL A 544 1.08 5.66 9.47
CA VAL A 544 0.81 5.60 8.03
C VAL A 544 0.91 4.16 7.56
N PHE A 545 -0.04 3.71 6.74
CA PHE A 545 0.04 2.40 6.10
C PHE A 545 0.74 2.50 4.74
N GLY A 546 1.97 1.99 4.61
CA GLY A 546 2.66 1.91 3.31
C GLY A 546 2.35 0.61 2.59
N SER A 547 1.31 0.60 1.75
CA SER A 547 0.82 -0.62 1.10
C SER A 547 1.82 -1.25 0.14
N ASP A 548 2.55 -0.45 -0.63
CA ASP A 548 3.41 -0.96 -1.71
C ASP A 548 4.61 -1.72 -1.14
N ASP A 549 5.31 -1.13 -0.16
CA ASP A 549 6.39 -1.79 0.58
C ASP A 549 5.87 -3.00 1.38
N TYR A 550 4.68 -2.89 1.97
CA TYR A 550 4.05 -4.00 2.70
C TYR A 550 3.76 -5.20 1.78
N CYS A 551 3.15 -4.95 0.62
CA CYS A 551 2.88 -5.98 -0.39
C CYS A 551 4.17 -6.55 -0.96
N ALA A 552 5.19 -5.72 -1.21
CA ALA A 552 6.50 -6.17 -1.64
C ALA A 552 7.15 -7.09 -0.59
N SER A 553 7.06 -6.76 0.70
CA SER A 553 7.56 -7.60 1.79
C SER A 553 6.79 -8.90 1.98
N LEU A 554 5.52 -8.96 1.55
CA LEU A 554 4.73 -10.20 1.51
C LEU A 554 4.95 -11.01 0.23
N ALA A 555 5.67 -10.47 -0.75
CA ALA A 555 5.83 -11.03 -2.09
C ALA A 555 4.49 -11.25 -2.82
N ILE A 556 3.55 -10.31 -2.66
CA ILE A 556 2.23 -10.34 -3.31
C ILE A 556 2.03 -9.12 -4.23
N PRO A 557 1.21 -9.23 -5.29
CA PRO A 557 0.85 -8.08 -6.10
C PRO A 557 -0.10 -7.14 -5.35
N ASN A 558 0.07 -5.83 -5.54
CA ASN A 558 -0.92 -4.83 -5.12
C ASN A 558 -2.06 -4.81 -6.16
N SER A 559 -3.19 -5.40 -5.81
CA SER A 559 -4.32 -5.62 -6.71
C SER A 559 -5.32 -4.45 -6.63
N LYS A 560 -6.10 -4.23 -7.69
CA LYS A 560 -7.14 -3.16 -7.69
C LYS A 560 -8.18 -3.35 -6.58
N GLY A 561 -8.50 -4.59 -6.23
CA GLY A 561 -9.49 -4.90 -5.20
C GLY A 561 -8.98 -4.72 -3.77
N LYS A 562 -7.66 -4.65 -3.58
CA LYS A 562 -6.97 -4.41 -2.32
C LYS A 562 -7.39 -5.31 -1.15
N GLN A 563 -8.00 -6.46 -1.45
CA GLN A 563 -8.47 -7.43 -0.47
C GLN A 563 -7.29 -7.97 0.36
N GLU A 564 -6.13 -8.10 -0.26
CA GLU A 564 -4.89 -8.53 0.36
C GLU A 564 -4.40 -7.59 1.46
N THR A 565 -4.79 -6.31 1.42
CA THR A 565 -4.42 -5.33 2.45
C THR A 565 -5.50 -5.10 3.50
N LEU A 566 -6.69 -5.71 3.35
CA LEU A 566 -7.86 -5.40 4.18
C LEU A 566 -7.60 -5.66 5.67
N PHE A 567 -7.01 -6.82 5.99
CA PHE A 567 -6.61 -7.16 7.35
C PHE A 567 -5.64 -6.12 7.92
N ALA A 568 -4.57 -5.81 7.19
CA ALA A 568 -3.54 -4.87 7.63
C ALA A 568 -4.11 -3.47 7.87
N ARG A 569 -4.99 -3.01 6.97
CA ARG A 569 -5.64 -1.71 7.06
C ARG A 569 -6.54 -1.59 8.28
N GLN A 570 -7.44 -2.55 8.49
CA GLN A 570 -8.32 -2.55 9.66
C GLN A 570 -7.55 -2.72 10.97
N TYR A 571 -6.54 -3.60 10.97
CA TYR A 571 -5.73 -3.83 12.16
C TYR A 571 -4.96 -2.56 12.55
N LEU A 572 -4.38 -1.85 11.59
CA LEU A 572 -3.69 -0.59 11.85
C LEU A 572 -4.63 0.47 12.43
N VAL A 573 -5.82 0.67 11.83
CA VAL A 573 -6.82 1.61 12.37
C VAL A 573 -7.20 1.25 13.79
N THR A 574 -7.47 -0.03 14.06
CA THR A 574 -7.82 -0.52 15.41
C THR A 574 -6.73 -0.15 16.42
N MET A 575 -5.46 -0.34 16.06
CA MET A 575 -4.33 0.00 16.92
C MET A 575 -4.18 1.51 17.09
N CYS A 576 -4.30 2.30 16.03
CA CYS A 576 -4.26 3.77 16.12
C CYS A 576 -5.35 4.28 17.09
N ARG A 577 -6.59 3.81 16.95
CA ARG A 577 -7.69 4.21 17.83
C ARG A 577 -7.47 3.79 19.28
N ALA A 578 -6.94 2.59 19.53
CA ALA A 578 -6.65 2.09 20.87
C ALA A 578 -5.61 2.96 21.61
N TYR A 579 -4.65 3.54 20.89
CA TYR A 579 -3.59 4.36 21.47
C TYR A 579 -3.78 5.88 21.29
N GLY A 580 -4.86 6.31 20.64
CA GLY A 580 -5.17 7.72 20.42
C GLY A 580 -4.33 8.39 19.32
N LEU A 581 -3.89 7.61 18.33
CA LEU A 581 -3.12 8.07 17.17
C LEU A 581 -4.05 8.32 15.98
N ALA A 582 -3.65 9.24 15.09
CA ALA A 582 -4.27 9.34 13.78
C ALA A 582 -3.83 8.18 12.87
N ALA A 583 -4.72 7.72 12.01
CA ALA A 583 -4.44 6.70 11.01
C ALA A 583 -4.48 7.31 9.61
N LEU A 584 -3.40 7.14 8.84
CA LEU A 584 -3.28 7.59 7.45
C LEU A 584 -3.22 6.39 6.50
N ASP A 585 -4.12 6.37 5.52
CA ASP A 585 -4.30 5.26 4.59
C ASP A 585 -3.24 5.26 3.48
N MET A 586 -3.16 4.14 2.77
CA MET A 586 -2.21 3.88 1.68
C MET A 586 -2.27 4.91 0.54
N VAL A 587 -1.19 4.98 -0.23
CA VAL A 587 -1.14 5.74 -1.48
C VAL A 587 -1.99 5.10 -2.57
N GLU A 588 -2.50 5.91 -3.50
CA GLU A 588 -3.02 5.44 -4.78
C GLU A 588 -2.10 5.95 -5.89
N THR A 589 -1.46 5.02 -6.60
CA THR A 589 -0.43 5.33 -7.58
C THR A 589 -1.01 5.61 -8.97
N ASN A 590 -2.22 5.13 -9.27
CA ASN A 590 -2.86 5.37 -10.55
C ASN A 590 -3.50 6.77 -10.62
N LEU A 591 -2.75 7.72 -11.18
CA LEU A 591 -3.18 9.12 -11.34
C LEU A 591 -4.25 9.34 -12.42
N HIS A 592 -4.55 8.33 -13.24
CA HIS A 592 -5.52 8.45 -14.33
C HIS A 592 -6.94 8.02 -13.93
N ASP A 593 -7.06 7.27 -12.84
CA ASP A 593 -8.32 6.68 -12.39
C ASP A 593 -8.79 7.35 -11.09
N MET A 594 -9.29 8.59 -11.24
CA MET A 594 -9.73 9.40 -10.10
C MET A 594 -11.03 8.90 -9.47
N ASP A 595 -11.81 8.09 -10.18
CA ASP A 595 -13.02 7.48 -9.63
C ASP A 595 -12.65 6.34 -8.69
N LEU A 596 -11.74 5.46 -9.10
CA LEU A 596 -11.14 4.47 -8.19
C LEU A 596 -10.47 5.15 -7.00
N PHE A 597 -9.82 6.30 -7.19
CA PHE A 597 -9.24 7.06 -6.08
C PHE A 597 -10.30 7.50 -5.06
N ARG A 598 -11.44 8.05 -5.52
CA ARG A 598 -12.56 8.46 -4.65
C ARG A 598 -13.15 7.28 -3.90
N GLU A 599 -13.44 6.18 -4.60
CA GLU A 599 -13.93 4.95 -3.97
C GLU A 599 -12.97 4.43 -2.89
N ASN A 600 -11.66 4.51 -3.14
CA ASN A 600 -10.65 4.14 -2.15
C ASN A 600 -10.59 5.08 -0.95
N CYS A 601 -10.79 6.38 -1.15
CA CYS A 601 -10.88 7.35 -0.06
C CYS A 601 -12.12 7.09 0.80
N ASP A 602 -13.28 6.91 0.17
CA ASP A 602 -14.54 6.62 0.86
C ASP A 602 -14.45 5.32 1.64
N PHE A 603 -13.88 4.28 1.03
CA PHE A 603 -13.64 3.01 1.71
C PHE A 603 -12.65 3.16 2.87
N GLY A 604 -11.56 3.93 2.71
CA GLY A 604 -10.64 4.25 3.80
C GLY A 604 -11.32 4.97 4.97
N ALA A 605 -12.17 5.96 4.67
CA ALA A 605 -12.97 6.67 5.68
C ALA A 605 -13.94 5.72 6.41
N GLN A 606 -14.60 4.80 5.68
CA GLN A 606 -15.47 3.77 6.26
C GLN A 606 -14.72 2.82 7.20
N LEU A 607 -13.48 2.46 6.88
CA LEU A 607 -12.62 1.65 7.77
C LEU A 607 -12.18 2.41 9.02
N GLY A 608 -12.33 3.74 9.04
CA GLY A 608 -12.00 4.60 10.17
C GLY A 608 -10.64 5.29 10.09
N TYR A 609 -10.05 5.42 8.90
CA TYR A 609 -8.87 6.27 8.68
C TYR A 609 -9.23 7.76 8.81
N ASP A 610 -8.26 8.57 9.27
CA ASP A 610 -8.41 10.03 9.41
C ASP A 610 -8.01 10.79 8.13
N GLY A 611 -7.32 10.11 7.21
CA GLY A 611 -6.90 10.66 5.93
C GLY A 611 -6.06 9.69 5.11
N LYS A 612 -5.43 10.22 4.05
CA LYS A 612 -4.72 9.39 3.06
C LYS A 612 -3.45 10.05 2.52
N GLN A 613 -2.48 9.21 2.18
CA GLN A 613 -1.27 9.59 1.44
C GLN A 613 -1.61 10.03 0.01
N LEU A 614 -1.12 11.21 -0.38
CA LEU A 614 -1.34 11.81 -1.70
C LEU A 614 -0.01 12.07 -2.41
N ILE A 615 0.01 11.91 -3.73
CA ILE A 615 1.20 12.10 -4.57
C ILE A 615 0.96 13.11 -5.71
N HIS A 616 -0.27 13.60 -5.87
CA HIS A 616 -0.63 14.57 -6.89
C HIS A 616 -1.63 15.63 -6.38
N PRO A 617 -1.51 16.92 -6.78
CA PRO A 617 -2.42 17.97 -6.31
C PRO A 617 -3.91 17.73 -6.62
N GLY A 618 -4.22 17.06 -7.73
CA GLY A 618 -5.59 16.68 -8.08
C GLY A 618 -6.25 15.67 -7.13
N GLN A 619 -5.47 15.04 -6.24
CA GLN A 619 -5.96 14.12 -5.21
C GLN A 619 -6.36 14.84 -3.90
N ILE A 620 -6.01 16.13 -3.73
CA ILE A 620 -6.20 16.86 -2.48
C ILE A 620 -7.68 17.06 -2.18
N GLU A 621 -8.43 17.64 -3.12
CA GLU A 621 -9.85 17.91 -2.92
C GLU A 621 -10.65 16.62 -2.66
N PRO A 622 -10.51 15.54 -3.47
CA PRO A 622 -11.30 14.35 -3.22
C PRO A 622 -10.97 13.66 -1.88
N ALA A 623 -9.71 13.71 -1.44
CA ALA A 623 -9.34 13.20 -0.12
C ALA A 623 -9.91 14.10 1.00
N ASN A 624 -9.75 15.42 0.91
CA ASN A 624 -10.28 16.36 1.88
C ASN A 624 -11.81 16.25 2.03
N THR A 625 -12.51 15.95 0.94
CA THR A 625 -13.97 15.74 0.91
C THR A 625 -14.33 14.39 1.55
N ALA A 626 -13.69 13.28 1.15
CA ALA A 626 -14.03 11.95 1.67
C ALA A 626 -13.77 11.77 3.17
N PHE A 627 -12.70 12.38 3.70
CA PHE A 627 -12.34 12.30 5.12
C PHE A 627 -12.92 13.45 5.96
N ALA A 628 -13.75 14.31 5.36
CA ALA A 628 -14.53 15.30 6.09
C ALA A 628 -15.90 14.72 6.53
N PRO A 629 -16.41 15.10 7.71
CA PRO A 629 -17.78 14.78 8.08
C PRO A 629 -18.76 15.51 7.16
N SER A 630 -19.85 14.85 6.72
CA SER A 630 -20.89 15.52 5.93
C SER A 630 -21.57 16.63 6.72
N GLU A 631 -22.15 17.60 6.03
CA GLU A 631 -22.89 18.71 6.68
C GLU A 631 -23.99 18.19 7.61
N GLU A 632 -24.77 17.20 7.17
CA GLU A 632 -25.77 16.51 7.98
C GLU A 632 -25.15 15.89 9.25
N ARG A 633 -23.96 15.28 9.14
CA ARG A 633 -23.25 14.70 10.28
C ARG A 633 -22.78 15.78 11.26
N ILE A 634 -22.38 16.94 10.76
CA ILE A 634 -21.99 18.11 11.57
C ILE A 634 -23.21 18.67 12.30
N GLU A 635 -24.35 18.84 11.62
CA GLU A 635 -25.60 19.31 12.21
C GLU A 635 -26.11 18.35 13.29
N TRP A 636 -26.13 17.05 12.99
CA TRP A 636 -26.44 16.01 13.96
C TRP A 636 -25.52 16.11 15.19
N ALA A 637 -24.21 16.25 14.97
CA ALA A 637 -23.24 16.31 16.06
C ALA A 637 -23.42 17.55 16.94
N LYS A 638 -23.67 18.72 16.35
CA LYS A 638 -23.99 19.95 17.09
C LYS A 638 -25.23 19.75 17.96
N ALA A 639 -26.31 19.22 17.37
CA ALA A 639 -27.57 19.00 18.09
C ALA A 639 -27.44 17.97 19.23
N VAL A 640 -26.64 16.92 19.06
CA VAL A 640 -26.35 15.94 20.13
C VAL A 640 -25.55 16.58 21.28
N VAL A 641 -24.54 17.40 20.98
CA VAL A 641 -23.74 18.09 22.00
C VAL A 641 -24.59 19.10 22.77
N GLU A 642 -25.45 19.85 22.09
CA GLU A 642 -26.39 20.78 22.71
C GLU A 642 -27.41 20.06 23.61
N ALA A 643 -27.99 18.96 23.14
CA ALA A 643 -28.93 18.16 23.93
C ALA A 643 -28.26 17.58 25.19
N ALA A 644 -27.03 17.09 25.09
CA ALA A 644 -26.26 16.59 26.23
C ALA A 644 -25.94 17.71 27.24
N ALA A 645 -25.62 18.91 26.77
CA ALA A 645 -25.38 20.07 27.63
C ALA A 645 -26.66 20.50 28.37
N ALA A 646 -27.80 20.54 27.68
CA ALA A 646 -29.10 20.88 28.27
C ALA A 646 -29.50 19.91 29.41
N GLN A 647 -29.23 18.61 29.24
CA GLN A 647 -29.46 17.62 30.28
C GLN A 647 -28.60 17.85 31.53
N THR A 648 -27.33 18.25 31.34
CA THR A 648 -26.39 18.53 32.42
C THR A 648 -26.79 19.79 33.22
N ILE A 649 -27.39 20.79 32.56
CA ILE A 649 -27.89 22.01 33.19
C ILE A 649 -29.21 21.74 33.95
N SER A 650 -30.08 20.90 33.41
CA SER A 650 -31.34 20.54 34.09
C SER A 650 -31.11 19.76 35.39
N THR A 651 -29.99 19.04 35.53
CA THR A 651 -29.60 18.33 36.76
C THR A 651 -29.02 19.22 37.87
N SER A 652 -28.53 20.42 37.57
CA SER A 652 -27.89 21.31 38.56
C SER A 652 -28.83 22.37 39.16
N SER A 653 -30.07 22.48 38.68
CA SER A 653 -31.01 23.55 39.09
C SER A 653 -32.38 23.06 39.61
N ALA A 654 -32.47 21.84 40.16
CA ALA A 654 -33.75 21.30 40.65
C ALA A 654 -33.68 20.75 42.08
N ILE A 655 -33.85 21.64 43.08
CA ILE A 655 -34.65 21.33 44.28
C ILE A 655 -35.62 22.49 44.53
N PRO A 656 -36.88 22.40 44.07
CA PRO A 656 -38.02 23.05 44.71
C PRO A 656 -38.78 22.03 45.57
N PRO A 657 -39.27 22.40 46.77
CA PRO A 657 -40.12 21.53 47.57
C PRO A 657 -41.57 21.63 47.06
N GLY A 658 -42.13 20.54 46.54
CA GLY A 658 -43.54 20.50 46.12
C GLY A 658 -44.01 19.10 45.73
N PRO A 659 -45.26 18.70 46.06
CA PRO A 659 -45.63 17.29 46.12
C PRO A 659 -46.05 16.71 44.75
N ALA A 660 -45.61 15.46 44.58
CA ALA A 660 -46.02 14.43 43.64
C ALA A 660 -47.26 14.69 42.76
N SER A 661 -47.04 14.83 41.45
CA SER A 661 -47.92 14.27 40.43
C SER A 661 -47.12 13.81 39.22
N THR A 662 -47.17 12.50 38.99
CA THR A 662 -46.94 11.77 37.73
C THR A 662 -45.96 12.39 36.71
N PHE A 663 -44.67 12.29 37.01
CA PHE A 663 -43.63 12.23 35.99
C PHE A 663 -43.04 10.83 36.09
N ASP A 664 -43.05 10.05 35.00
CA ASP A 664 -42.42 8.73 34.95
C ASP A 664 -40.92 8.87 35.23
N GLY A 665 -40.55 8.64 36.48
CA GLY A 665 -39.25 8.91 37.07
C GLY A 665 -38.19 7.87 36.74
N SER A 666 -37.92 7.61 35.45
CA SER A 666 -36.80 6.75 35.04
C SER A 666 -35.62 7.49 34.39
N ALA A 667 -35.68 8.82 34.22
CA ALA A 667 -34.66 9.59 33.50
C ALA A 667 -33.85 10.59 34.37
N LEU A 668 -34.01 10.57 35.70
CA LEU A 668 -33.16 11.34 36.60
C LEU A 668 -31.92 10.49 36.97
N ASN A 669 -30.73 10.89 36.52
CA ASN A 669 -29.41 10.22 36.62
C ASN A 669 -29.04 9.15 35.57
N ALA A 670 -29.74 9.06 34.45
CA ALA A 670 -29.32 8.13 33.41
C ALA A 670 -28.11 8.70 32.64
N GLY A 671 -26.98 7.98 32.60
CA GLY A 671 -25.83 8.27 31.72
C GLY A 671 -26.14 8.17 30.22
N ALA A 672 -27.42 8.15 29.84
CA ALA A 672 -27.97 8.10 28.50
C ALA A 672 -29.34 8.82 28.46
N PHE A 673 -29.70 9.36 27.29
CA PHE A 673 -30.94 10.10 27.06
C PHE A 673 -31.55 9.81 25.69
N ALA A 674 -32.86 10.03 25.54
CA ALA A 674 -33.52 9.89 24.25
C ALA A 674 -33.32 11.15 23.38
N PHE A 675 -32.88 10.98 22.14
CA PHE A 675 -32.74 12.04 21.14
C PHE A 675 -33.21 11.54 19.78
N ARG A 676 -34.20 12.21 19.19
CA ARG A 676 -34.83 11.83 17.90
C ARG A 676 -35.22 10.34 17.81
N GLY A 677 -35.77 9.79 18.91
CA GLY A 677 -36.21 8.39 18.97
C GLY A 677 -35.08 7.37 19.21
N HIS A 678 -33.83 7.81 19.39
CA HIS A 678 -32.70 6.93 19.69
C HIS A 678 -32.12 7.21 21.08
N MET A 679 -31.59 6.16 21.72
CA MET A 679 -30.81 6.31 22.95
C MET A 679 -29.42 6.86 22.62
N VAL A 680 -29.06 7.97 23.24
CA VAL A 680 -27.75 8.62 23.16
C VAL A 680 -27.05 8.45 24.50
N ASP A 681 -25.85 7.92 24.48
CA ASP A 681 -25.01 7.68 25.66
C ASP A 681 -23.70 8.48 25.61
N ARG A 682 -22.88 8.38 26.65
CA ARG A 682 -21.60 9.11 26.71
C ARG A 682 -20.66 8.83 25.52
N PRO A 683 -20.48 7.57 25.04
CA PRO A 683 -19.77 7.29 23.79
C PRO A 683 -20.30 8.07 22.59
N THR A 684 -21.61 8.11 22.40
CA THR A 684 -22.25 8.85 21.28
C THR A 684 -21.98 10.34 21.39
N VAL A 685 -22.07 10.91 22.59
CA VAL A 685 -21.70 12.32 22.84
C VAL A 685 -20.21 12.56 22.53
N LYS A 686 -19.30 11.66 22.91
CA LYS A 686 -17.86 11.78 22.56
C LYS A 686 -17.63 11.75 21.05
N GLN A 687 -18.39 10.97 20.31
CA GLN A 687 -18.31 10.97 18.84
C GLN A 687 -18.77 12.31 18.26
N ALA A 688 -19.88 12.85 18.75
CA ALA A 688 -20.40 14.15 18.33
C ALA A 688 -19.41 15.29 18.67
N GLU A 689 -18.83 15.31 19.88
CA GLU A 689 -17.80 16.26 20.28
C GLU A 689 -16.61 16.27 19.31
N ARG A 690 -16.15 15.08 18.87
CA ARG A 690 -15.06 14.95 17.89
C ARG A 690 -15.43 15.51 16.53
N VAL A 691 -16.64 15.23 16.04
CA VAL A 691 -17.13 15.77 14.75
C VAL A 691 -17.20 17.30 14.80
N VAL A 692 -17.71 17.87 15.89
CA VAL A 692 -17.77 19.33 16.08
C VAL A 692 -16.37 19.93 16.14
N ALA A 693 -15.43 19.31 16.86
CA ALA A 693 -14.04 19.77 16.92
C ALA A 693 -13.37 19.77 15.53
N LEU A 694 -13.60 18.70 14.75
CA LEU A 694 -13.08 18.58 13.38
C LEU A 694 -13.66 19.66 12.46
N ALA A 695 -14.96 19.91 12.54
CA ALA A 695 -15.64 20.94 11.75
C ALA A 695 -15.11 22.35 12.06
N LYS A 696 -14.73 22.65 13.31
CA LYS A 696 -14.10 23.92 13.68
C LYS A 696 -12.73 24.10 13.01
N LEU A 697 -11.89 23.06 13.09
CA LEU A 697 -10.57 23.06 12.46
C LEU A 697 -10.63 23.21 10.93
N MET A 698 -11.64 22.62 10.28
CA MET A 698 -11.87 22.75 8.85
C MET A 698 -12.13 24.21 8.44
N HIS A 699 -12.90 24.94 9.24
CA HIS A 699 -13.26 26.36 8.99
C HIS A 699 -12.28 27.37 9.58
N GLY A 700 -11.19 26.92 10.22
CA GLY A 700 -10.20 27.80 10.85
C GLY A 700 -10.71 28.53 12.11
N LEU A 701 -11.69 27.93 12.81
CA LEU A 701 -12.36 28.49 14.01
C LEU A 701 -11.85 27.88 15.32
#